data_AF-A0A7X6XQC8-F1
#
_entry.id   AF-A0A7X6XQC8-F1
#
_cell.length_a   1.000
_cell.length_b   1.000
_cell.length_c   1.000
_cell.angle_alpha   90.00
_cell.angle_beta   90.00
_cell.angle_gamma   90.00
#
_symmetry.space_group_name_H-M   'P 1'
#
loop_
_entity.id
_entity.type
_entity.pdbx_description
1 polymer ?
#
loop_
_entity_poly.entity_id
_entity_poly.type
_entity_poly.pdbx_seq_one_letter_code
_entity_poly.pdbx_strand_id
1 'polypeptide(L)'
;MVGRIIKLGGILIMAILTGAAAKEGPTFYTPERVAHGRENVARYEWAKQCFSRILGGDGGDYYIGREYASARDVAAQSDDFVWTLQPTTRIPRVYPHESRALCPIHGTEVRKENSWVAWRVDPIRHPYKVQCRLGGEWYPSNDYLAGDLTSGEFPDDGNGCDYQGTRYYFLRDYAHLVYGNWTIPALCALSQAWLLTGDKVYARKGCILLARLATEYPNFTDRKDRLFYATTGGRDPHYTWKTGGMITDLIWETFCLEATALAYDGLYSYMDQDPELLAFLKGKGMPVETAADLRRYIEENLIRVGMQGLLNGHIHGNEGFHQAAALACALVMDDYGDTRPNSHDMVDYAFHGIGHCAYALVNGLTRDGGGHESPGYNLIKLDFIRVNRLMEAVRRRHPDRFPPDRYPDLFANPKARALFDHFIDITLMNLWVPAVGDSGTLREPYRATPDRYSYLTHEYLYAFSRYGDPRHARAATRLDGTPFTGELFEHYPAAELQAALAKPESVIRREPRVLDGYGVGILESGEDPHRRAVVLNYSSLISHRQQDNLNLEVYARGLYALPDLGYPFTWDYVAEWDGNLMAHNTVSVDETQPAPGIGGAGSLLASAEGIHVIVARHDPYPVGFASGTGAKDVDHYERTVVLVDVDPERFYVVDLFAVAGGTQHDQSWHGPLRPMQAPPLDWVEQGSGTLAGPEVAQFAEYADRWGRRWKQFPSFLTGIRRARLAGPAVWSWDYGLPEGDGLRLHLVPVGGPMAVIQGAGRSPAHPPSWSMEYLIARRPAHGRAPSYFLSVLDVFQKTPVVQRVRLLSEWPLVLEVTRPDGVDEVHLATPPGPSRTTAHRPLGVRVRSRQGERWIRDVQVGEYARGKGPGYATGTICDLDYATNRVAVSAAAGAQAAFAPGRTLRIYNAERTGLFRIVAAKREGSLLWLTLDKTALLAQGPVTKVAEGSLWLGVPLTFANSSVDEQGRLKPGRGGDAFAGSRLGEGKAARMVRGVAGGETSHVFLTEPVPQATLEREFAGKVINLWQYGPGDRVEAARVRVSKPQVR
;
A
#
# COMPACT_ATOMS: atom_id res chain seq x y z
N MET A 1 -17.94 29.52 81.47
CA MET A 1 -17.61 28.23 82.11
C MET A 1 -16.55 27.57 81.24
N VAL A 2 -15.26 27.82 81.48
CA VAL A 2 -14.38 27.08 82.43
C VAL A 2 -14.48 25.56 82.21
N GLY A 3 -13.48 24.85 81.70
CA GLY A 3 -12.13 25.25 81.31
C GLY A 3 -11.22 24.06 80.94
N ARG A 4 -9.91 24.39 80.87
CA ARG A 4 -8.70 23.54 80.78
C ARG A 4 -8.43 22.88 79.42
N ILE A 5 -7.23 22.78 78.83
CA ILE A 5 -5.81 23.21 79.01
C ILE A 5 -4.99 22.06 78.37
N ILE A 6 -4.04 22.39 77.46
CA ILE A 6 -2.82 21.62 77.06
C ILE A 6 -3.08 20.37 76.16
N LYS A 7 -2.40 20.11 75.03
CA LYS A 7 -0.94 19.99 74.80
C LYS A 7 -0.61 20.00 73.29
N LEU A 8 0.50 20.65 72.93
CA LEU A 8 1.20 20.44 71.65
C LEU A 8 1.73 19.00 71.57
N GLY A 9 1.57 18.38 70.40
CA GLY A 9 2.25 17.16 69.97
C GLY A 9 2.28 17.12 68.45
N GLY A 10 3.45 17.36 67.87
CA GLY A 10 3.67 17.28 66.43
C GLY A 10 3.47 15.85 65.94
N ILE A 11 2.57 15.66 64.98
CA ILE A 11 2.43 14.43 64.21
C ILE A 11 3.18 14.65 62.90
N LEU A 12 4.31 13.96 62.80
CA LEU A 12 5.01 13.72 61.54
C LEU A 12 4.07 12.89 60.66
N ILE A 13 3.35 13.54 59.75
CA ILE A 13 2.61 12.85 58.70
C ILE A 13 3.66 12.31 57.73
N MET A 14 4.02 11.02 57.88
CA MET A 14 4.60 10.27 56.78
C MET A 14 3.58 10.29 55.65
N ALA A 15 3.85 11.11 54.64
CA ALA A 15 3.21 10.97 53.34
C ALA A 15 3.62 9.60 52.79
N ILE A 16 2.73 8.60 52.92
CA ILE A 16 2.79 7.41 52.10
C ILE A 16 2.46 7.88 50.68
N LEU A 17 3.51 8.22 49.93
CA LEU A 17 3.47 8.25 48.48
C LEU A 17 3.10 6.83 48.05
N THR A 18 1.83 6.61 47.76
CA THR A 18 1.38 5.44 47.01
C THR A 18 1.94 5.59 45.60
N GLY A 19 3.20 5.16 45.41
CA GLY A 19 3.80 5.01 44.10
C GLY A 19 2.90 4.08 43.29
N ALA A 20 2.41 4.58 42.16
CA ALA A 20 1.73 3.74 41.18
C ALA A 20 2.68 2.60 40.80
N ALA A 21 2.17 1.36 40.85
CA ALA A 21 2.96 0.14 40.85
C ALA A 21 3.96 0.08 39.68
N ALA A 22 5.23 -0.18 40.00
CA ALA A 22 6.18 -0.70 39.02
C ALA A 22 5.72 -2.09 38.56
N LYS A 23 6.14 -2.54 37.37
CA LYS A 23 5.83 -3.89 36.87
C LYS A 23 6.03 -4.97 37.93
N GLU A 24 4.95 -5.67 38.29
CA GLU A 24 4.97 -6.77 39.28
C GLU A 24 4.98 -8.17 38.65
N GLY A 25 4.78 -8.25 37.32
CA GLY A 25 4.68 -9.52 36.59
C GLY A 25 4.54 -9.33 35.07
N PRO A 26 4.35 -10.44 34.33
CA PRO A 26 4.01 -10.38 32.91
C PRO A 26 2.72 -9.58 32.66
N THR A 27 2.73 -8.75 31.63
CA THR A 27 1.67 -7.79 31.28
C THR A 27 1.11 -8.03 29.88
N PHE A 28 1.95 -8.53 28.96
CA PHE A 28 1.55 -8.95 27.63
C PHE A 28 1.25 -10.45 27.61
N TYR A 29 2.16 -11.30 28.09
CA TYR A 29 1.96 -12.74 28.21
C TYR A 29 1.22 -13.09 29.51
N THR A 30 0.01 -12.55 29.68
CA THR A 30 -0.88 -12.86 30.80
C THR A 30 -1.17 -14.38 30.87
N PRO A 31 -1.52 -14.93 32.05
CA PRO A 31 -1.89 -16.34 32.19
C PRO A 31 -2.94 -16.80 31.16
N GLU A 32 -3.93 -15.96 30.86
CA GLU A 32 -4.98 -16.25 29.88
C GLU A 32 -4.43 -16.40 28.46
N ARG A 33 -3.54 -15.49 28.03
CA ARG A 33 -2.89 -15.56 26.71
C ARG A 33 -1.98 -16.77 26.57
N VAL A 34 -1.23 -17.12 27.62
CA VAL A 34 -0.42 -18.36 27.62
C VAL A 34 -1.31 -19.59 27.56
N ALA A 35 -2.46 -19.59 28.24
CA ALA A 35 -3.43 -20.66 28.14
C ALA A 35 -3.99 -20.80 26.72
N HIS A 36 -4.33 -19.70 26.03
CA HIS A 36 -4.70 -19.73 24.62
C HIS A 36 -3.58 -20.28 23.73
N GLY A 37 -2.32 -19.88 23.96
CA GLY A 37 -1.16 -20.44 23.27
C GLY A 37 -1.08 -21.96 23.37
N ARG A 38 -1.19 -22.50 24.58
CA ARG A 38 -1.16 -23.95 24.84
C ARG A 38 -2.37 -24.67 24.26
N GLU A 39 -3.56 -24.09 24.39
CA GLU A 39 -4.79 -24.62 23.81
C GLU A 39 -4.71 -24.68 22.29
N ASN A 40 -4.21 -23.63 21.65
CA ASN A 40 -4.03 -23.55 20.21
C ASN A 40 -3.07 -24.64 19.72
N VAL A 41 -1.90 -24.78 20.34
CA VAL A 41 -0.92 -25.84 20.01
C VAL A 41 -1.52 -27.24 20.21
N ALA A 42 -2.33 -27.44 21.25
CA ALA A 42 -2.98 -28.73 21.49
C ALA A 42 -4.02 -29.07 20.40
N ARG A 43 -4.77 -28.06 19.92
CA ARG A 43 -5.95 -28.27 19.07
C ARG A 43 -5.69 -28.14 17.57
N TYR A 44 -4.87 -27.19 17.14
CA TYR A 44 -4.80 -26.78 15.73
C TYR A 44 -3.46 -27.11 15.09
N GLU A 45 -3.51 -27.66 13.88
CA GLU A 45 -2.31 -28.05 13.13
C GLU A 45 -1.42 -26.85 12.77
N TRP A 46 -2.02 -25.71 12.40
CA TRP A 46 -1.26 -24.48 12.12
C TRP A 46 -0.47 -23.99 13.36
N ALA A 47 -1.04 -24.17 14.55
CA ALA A 47 -0.38 -23.75 15.79
C ALA A 47 0.76 -24.70 16.16
N LYS A 48 0.61 -26.00 15.89
CA LYS A 48 1.71 -26.99 15.99
C LYS A 48 2.84 -26.69 15.01
N GLN A 49 2.52 -26.27 13.80
CA GLN A 49 3.52 -25.84 12.80
C GLN A 49 4.24 -24.57 13.25
N CYS A 50 3.52 -23.56 13.75
CA CYS A 50 4.12 -22.37 14.34
C CYS A 50 5.04 -22.73 15.54
N PHE A 51 4.58 -23.60 16.44
CA PHE A 51 5.40 -24.10 17.53
C PHE A 51 6.63 -24.88 17.06
N SER A 52 6.52 -25.64 15.96
CA SER A 52 7.66 -26.33 15.36
C SER A 52 8.67 -25.35 14.76
N ARG A 53 8.22 -24.25 14.15
CA ARG A 53 9.07 -23.13 13.71
C ARG A 53 9.75 -22.43 14.88
N ILE A 54 9.06 -22.22 16.00
CA ILE A 54 9.68 -21.69 17.24
C ILE A 54 10.83 -22.60 17.70
N LEU A 55 10.60 -23.92 17.70
CA LEU A 55 11.61 -24.86 18.18
C LEU A 55 12.76 -25.10 17.19
N GLY A 56 12.49 -25.11 15.88
CA GLY A 56 13.45 -25.46 14.83
C GLY A 56 14.00 -24.28 14.01
N GLY A 57 13.41 -23.10 14.13
CA GLY A 57 13.76 -21.87 13.43
C GLY A 57 13.27 -21.79 11.98
N ASP A 58 13.30 -20.57 11.45
CA ASP A 58 13.01 -20.23 10.05
C ASP A 58 14.28 -20.05 9.23
N GLY A 59 14.15 -19.97 7.90
CA GLY A 59 15.21 -19.52 6.99
C GLY A 59 15.40 -17.99 7.04
N GLY A 60 16.60 -17.52 6.69
CA GLY A 60 16.95 -16.09 6.63
C GLY A 60 17.62 -15.72 5.31
N ASP A 61 16.92 -14.94 4.48
CA ASP A 61 17.40 -14.57 3.13
C ASP A 61 17.81 -13.10 2.98
N TYR A 62 17.66 -12.31 4.04
CA TYR A 62 17.96 -10.88 4.03
C TYR A 62 18.61 -10.45 5.36
N TYR A 63 18.95 -9.16 5.51
CA TYR A 63 19.48 -8.60 6.74
C TYR A 63 18.52 -8.71 7.93
N ILE A 64 17.23 -8.71 7.64
CA ILE A 64 16.14 -8.81 8.60
C ILE A 64 14.96 -9.56 7.98
N GLY A 65 14.08 -10.14 8.81
CA GLY A 65 12.85 -10.80 8.33
C GLY A 65 12.70 -12.26 8.76
N ARG A 66 13.70 -12.86 9.41
CA ARG A 66 13.53 -14.13 10.11
C ARG A 66 12.70 -13.91 11.39
N GLU A 67 11.62 -14.66 11.57
CA GLU A 67 10.76 -14.53 12.77
C GLU A 67 11.33 -15.33 13.96
N TYR A 68 11.69 -16.60 13.74
CA TYR A 68 12.26 -17.47 14.78
C TYR A 68 13.65 -17.98 14.41
N ALA A 69 14.61 -17.86 15.33
CA ALA A 69 15.78 -18.73 15.34
C ALA A 69 15.42 -20.06 16.05
N SER A 70 16.22 -21.10 15.84
CA SER A 70 15.98 -22.41 16.46
C SER A 70 16.15 -22.34 17.97
N ALA A 71 15.03 -22.36 18.72
CA ALA A 71 15.10 -22.37 20.18
C ALA A 71 15.85 -23.61 20.69
N ARG A 72 15.69 -24.78 20.04
CA ARG A 72 16.38 -26.02 20.42
C ARG A 72 17.88 -25.92 20.19
N ASP A 73 18.32 -25.45 19.03
CA ASP A 73 19.75 -25.39 18.73
C ASP A 73 20.45 -24.37 19.61
N VAL A 74 19.80 -23.22 19.89
CA VAL A 74 20.32 -22.21 20.83
C VAL A 74 20.31 -22.74 22.27
N ALA A 75 19.26 -23.44 22.70
CA ALA A 75 19.18 -24.05 24.03
C ALA A 75 20.26 -25.12 24.28
N ALA A 76 20.68 -25.82 23.23
CA ALA A 76 21.74 -26.83 23.30
C ALA A 76 23.16 -26.24 23.45
N GLN A 77 23.34 -24.92 23.24
CA GLN A 77 24.65 -24.28 23.37
C GLN A 77 25.02 -23.98 24.82
N SER A 78 26.31 -23.78 25.10
CA SER A 78 26.77 -23.33 26.42
C SER A 78 26.26 -21.92 26.76
N ASP A 79 26.17 -21.59 28.05
CA ASP A 79 25.82 -20.24 28.50
C ASP A 79 26.82 -19.19 27.95
N ASP A 80 28.10 -19.55 27.89
CA ASP A 80 29.15 -18.72 27.28
C ASP A 80 28.92 -18.43 25.81
N PHE A 81 28.47 -19.42 25.03
CA PHE A 81 28.14 -19.21 23.62
C PHE A 81 26.91 -18.31 23.47
N VAL A 82 25.85 -18.56 24.25
CA VAL A 82 24.63 -17.73 24.16
C VAL A 82 24.94 -16.28 24.54
N TRP A 83 25.88 -16.05 25.47
CA TRP A 83 26.40 -14.72 25.77
C TRP A 83 27.15 -14.08 24.59
N THR A 84 27.81 -14.84 23.71
CA THR A 84 28.51 -14.25 22.54
C THR A 84 27.65 -14.18 21.28
N LEU A 85 26.46 -14.80 21.29
CA LEU A 85 25.54 -14.82 20.15
C LEU A 85 25.11 -13.42 19.71
N GLN A 86 24.85 -12.50 20.66
CA GLN A 86 24.73 -11.08 20.34
C GLN A 86 26.13 -10.51 20.09
N PRO A 87 26.45 -10.11 18.84
CA PRO A 87 27.77 -9.59 18.53
C PRO A 87 28.02 -8.27 19.24
N THR A 88 29.29 -7.96 19.52
CA THR A 88 29.60 -6.65 20.09
C THR A 88 29.16 -5.53 19.15
N THR A 89 28.60 -4.46 19.71
CA THR A 89 28.24 -3.27 18.94
C THR A 89 29.45 -2.39 18.63
N ARG A 90 30.65 -2.76 19.11
CA ARG A 90 31.92 -2.11 18.72
C ARG A 90 32.38 -2.41 17.30
N ILE A 91 31.89 -3.49 16.68
CA ILE A 91 32.10 -3.72 15.24
C ILE A 91 31.24 -2.69 14.48
N PRO A 92 31.83 -1.83 13.63
CA PRO A 92 31.06 -0.86 12.87
C PRO A 92 30.11 -1.55 11.89
N ARG A 93 28.98 -0.90 11.58
CA ARG A 93 27.94 -1.44 10.69
C ARG A 93 27.70 -0.59 9.43
N VAL A 94 28.53 0.43 9.22
CA VAL A 94 28.50 1.29 8.03
C VAL A 94 29.59 0.85 7.05
N TYR A 95 29.32 0.85 5.76
CA TYR A 95 30.32 0.65 4.70
C TYR A 95 29.81 1.27 3.38
N PRO A 96 30.68 1.49 2.37
CA PRO A 96 30.30 2.14 1.12
C PRO A 96 29.22 1.38 0.33
N HIS A 97 28.37 2.11 -0.40
CA HIS A 97 27.21 1.53 -1.09
C HIS A 97 27.63 0.54 -2.19
N GLU A 98 28.73 0.82 -2.88
CA GLU A 98 29.34 0.00 -3.91
C GLU A 98 29.83 -1.36 -3.40
N SER A 99 30.07 -1.51 -2.09
CA SER A 99 30.45 -2.78 -1.45
C SER A 99 29.25 -3.68 -1.16
N ARG A 100 28.01 -3.25 -1.43
CA ARG A 100 26.81 -4.07 -1.24
C ARG A 100 26.74 -5.20 -2.27
N ALA A 101 26.33 -6.37 -1.78
CA ALA A 101 26.22 -7.60 -2.57
C ALA A 101 27.46 -7.85 -3.44
N LEU A 102 28.63 -7.89 -2.79
CA LEU A 102 29.93 -8.04 -3.44
C LEU A 102 30.78 -9.12 -2.74
N CYS A 103 31.28 -10.09 -3.51
CA CYS A 103 32.13 -11.19 -3.02
C CYS A 103 33.55 -11.09 -3.62
N PRO A 104 34.63 -11.40 -2.87
CA PRO A 104 36.01 -11.33 -3.38
C PRO A 104 36.31 -12.29 -4.53
N ILE A 105 35.60 -13.42 -4.61
CA ILE A 105 35.78 -14.44 -5.66
C ILE A 105 34.77 -14.25 -6.80
N HIS A 106 33.52 -13.93 -6.47
CA HIS A 106 32.41 -13.90 -7.42
C HIS A 106 31.99 -12.50 -7.88
N GLY A 107 32.61 -11.45 -7.34
CA GLY A 107 32.26 -10.06 -7.64
C GLY A 107 30.77 -9.79 -7.41
N THR A 108 30.15 -9.08 -8.35
CA THR A 108 28.72 -8.73 -8.33
C THR A 108 27.80 -9.84 -8.85
N GLU A 109 28.33 -10.97 -9.31
CA GLU A 109 27.51 -12.08 -9.82
C GLU A 109 26.60 -12.67 -8.72
N VAL A 110 26.97 -12.50 -7.46
CA VAL A 110 26.13 -12.85 -6.29
C VAL A 110 24.77 -12.14 -6.29
N ARG A 111 24.62 -11.04 -7.04
CA ARG A 111 23.34 -10.32 -7.19
C ARG A 111 22.26 -11.13 -7.91
N LYS A 112 22.65 -12.21 -8.60
CA LYS A 112 21.72 -13.20 -9.15
C LYS A 112 20.96 -13.96 -8.06
N GLU A 113 21.59 -14.18 -6.91
CA GLU A 113 20.96 -14.82 -5.74
C GLU A 113 20.17 -13.80 -4.91
N ASN A 114 20.77 -12.63 -4.66
CA ASN A 114 20.11 -11.54 -3.95
C ASN A 114 20.81 -10.21 -4.28
N SER A 115 20.07 -9.22 -4.78
CA SER A 115 20.61 -7.93 -5.23
C SER A 115 21.18 -7.05 -4.10
N TRP A 116 20.91 -7.39 -2.84
CA TRP A 116 21.28 -6.58 -1.67
C TRP A 116 22.24 -7.28 -0.71
N VAL A 117 22.20 -8.62 -0.61
CA VAL A 117 22.95 -9.38 0.41
C VAL A 117 23.75 -10.51 -0.24
N ALA A 118 25.08 -10.44 -0.18
CA ALA A 118 25.96 -11.50 -0.72
C ALA A 118 26.05 -12.75 0.18
N TRP A 119 25.57 -12.64 1.43
CA TRP A 119 25.99 -13.51 2.53
C TRP A 119 24.86 -14.29 3.19
N ARG A 120 25.19 -15.47 3.72
CA ARG A 120 24.44 -16.22 4.74
C ARG A 120 25.26 -16.30 6.03
N VAL A 121 24.63 -16.58 7.18
CA VAL A 121 25.32 -16.75 8.47
C VAL A 121 24.83 -18.00 9.21
N ASP A 122 25.76 -18.72 9.85
CA ASP A 122 25.50 -19.79 10.82
C ASP A 122 26.36 -19.54 12.07
N PRO A 123 25.92 -18.67 13.00
CA PRO A 123 26.71 -18.28 14.15
C PRO A 123 26.97 -19.43 15.14
N ILE A 124 26.21 -20.52 15.07
CA ILE A 124 26.43 -21.71 15.93
C ILE A 124 27.66 -22.48 15.45
N ARG A 125 27.73 -22.78 14.16
CA ARG A 125 28.83 -23.59 13.60
C ARG A 125 30.02 -22.74 13.14
N HIS A 126 29.76 -21.50 12.76
CA HIS A 126 30.72 -20.58 12.17
C HIS A 126 30.58 -19.17 12.80
N PRO A 127 30.89 -19.03 14.10
CA PRO A 127 30.83 -17.74 14.77
C PRO A 127 31.77 -16.73 14.11
N TYR A 128 31.31 -15.49 13.99
CA TYR A 128 31.99 -14.38 13.31
C TYR A 128 32.40 -14.66 11.86
N LYS A 129 31.62 -15.47 11.14
CA LYS A 129 31.84 -15.74 9.70
C LYS A 129 30.56 -15.60 8.86
N VAL A 130 30.73 -15.11 7.64
CA VAL A 130 29.72 -15.06 6.57
C VAL A 130 30.05 -16.07 5.47
N GLN A 131 29.02 -16.65 4.87
CA GLN A 131 29.15 -17.58 3.75
C GLN A 131 28.67 -16.93 2.45
N CYS A 132 29.46 -17.01 1.38
CA CYS A 132 29.06 -16.56 0.04
C CYS A 132 27.83 -17.34 -0.45
N ARG A 133 26.77 -16.64 -0.90
CA ARG A 133 25.54 -17.26 -1.42
C ARG A 133 25.76 -18.03 -2.73
N LEU A 134 26.74 -17.64 -3.53
CA LEU A 134 27.00 -18.24 -4.84
C LEU A 134 28.00 -19.41 -4.77
N GLY A 135 29.12 -19.24 -4.07
CA GLY A 135 30.20 -20.24 -4.03
C GLY A 135 30.30 -21.06 -2.73
N GLY A 136 29.63 -20.63 -1.66
CA GLY A 136 29.61 -21.36 -0.39
C GLY A 136 30.87 -21.22 0.49
N GLU A 137 31.83 -20.38 0.10
CA GLU A 137 33.05 -20.12 0.88
C GLU A 137 32.77 -19.25 2.12
N TRP A 138 33.57 -19.43 3.18
CA TRP A 138 33.45 -18.71 4.44
C TRP A 138 34.50 -17.61 4.61
N TYR A 139 34.05 -16.45 5.09
CA TYR A 139 34.88 -15.28 5.36
C TYR A 139 34.56 -14.69 6.74
N PRO A 140 35.49 -14.00 7.41
CA PRO A 140 36.88 -13.88 7.03
C PRO A 140 37.66 -15.18 7.34
N SER A 141 38.91 -15.25 6.89
CA SER A 141 39.76 -16.43 7.11
C SER A 141 40.25 -16.56 8.56
N ASN A 142 40.42 -15.44 9.28
CA ASN A 142 40.87 -15.41 10.67
C ASN A 142 39.79 -15.91 11.66
N ASP A 143 40.21 -16.22 12.88
CA ASP A 143 39.31 -16.52 14.01
C ASP A 143 39.16 -15.30 14.92
N TYR A 144 38.24 -14.41 14.55
CA TYR A 144 37.98 -13.17 15.26
C TYR A 144 37.57 -13.40 16.73
N LEU A 145 36.79 -14.45 17.02
CA LEU A 145 36.33 -14.74 18.37
C LEU A 145 37.48 -15.19 19.28
N ALA A 146 38.47 -15.90 18.74
CA ALA A 146 39.69 -16.27 19.43
C ALA A 146 40.72 -15.11 19.54
N GLY A 147 40.40 -13.93 19.00
CA GLY A 147 41.29 -12.76 19.01
C GLY A 147 42.34 -12.74 17.89
N ASP A 148 42.23 -13.63 16.90
CA ASP A 148 43.06 -13.60 15.70
C ASP A 148 42.47 -12.58 14.72
N LEU A 149 43.26 -11.56 14.38
CA LEU A 149 42.84 -10.43 13.54
C LEU A 149 43.46 -10.45 12.14
N THR A 150 44.39 -11.37 11.86
CA THR A 150 45.29 -11.21 10.70
C THR A 150 45.53 -12.48 9.89
N SER A 151 45.12 -13.65 10.38
CA SER A 151 45.50 -14.93 9.73
C SER A 151 44.66 -15.27 8.49
N GLY A 152 45.29 -15.95 7.54
CA GLY A 152 44.68 -16.47 6.31
C GLY A 152 44.65 -15.48 5.14
N GLU A 153 44.01 -15.87 4.03
CA GLU A 153 43.99 -15.09 2.78
C GLU A 153 43.05 -13.87 2.82
N PHE A 154 41.98 -13.95 3.61
CA PHE A 154 40.94 -12.92 3.70
C PHE A 154 40.73 -12.46 5.16
N PRO A 155 41.75 -11.92 5.85
CA PRO A 155 41.61 -11.50 7.24
C PRO A 155 40.76 -10.21 7.35
N ASP A 156 39.89 -10.15 8.36
CA ASP A 156 39.11 -8.96 8.72
C ASP A 156 39.23 -8.72 10.22
N ASP A 157 39.66 -7.52 10.59
CA ASP A 157 39.86 -7.07 11.98
C ASP A 157 38.63 -6.32 12.55
N GLY A 158 37.55 -6.23 11.77
CA GLY A 158 36.33 -5.46 12.05
C GLY A 158 36.22 -4.19 11.19
N ASN A 159 37.32 -3.77 10.53
CA ASN A 159 37.35 -2.63 9.62
C ASN A 159 37.39 -3.02 8.14
N GLY A 160 37.31 -4.32 7.85
CA GLY A 160 37.27 -4.86 6.52
C GLY A 160 38.58 -5.54 6.11
N CYS A 161 38.51 -6.27 5.02
CA CYS A 161 39.58 -7.01 4.38
C CYS A 161 39.94 -6.35 3.05
N ASP A 162 41.20 -5.95 2.87
CA ASP A 162 41.69 -5.49 1.57
C ASP A 162 42.15 -6.69 0.73
N TYR A 163 41.51 -6.89 -0.43
CA TYR A 163 41.88 -7.93 -1.38
C TYR A 163 41.84 -7.38 -2.80
N GLN A 164 42.97 -7.48 -3.52
CA GLN A 164 43.14 -7.02 -4.90
C GLN A 164 42.67 -5.56 -5.15
N GLY A 165 42.97 -4.66 -4.22
CA GLY A 165 42.61 -3.23 -4.33
C GLY A 165 41.14 -2.91 -4.03
N THR A 166 40.34 -3.90 -3.61
CA THR A 166 38.96 -3.73 -3.16
C THR A 166 38.87 -4.07 -1.68
N ARG A 167 38.11 -3.27 -0.92
CA ARG A 167 37.84 -3.54 0.50
C ARG A 167 36.50 -4.22 0.69
N TYR A 168 36.49 -5.33 1.43
CA TYR A 168 35.32 -6.14 1.78
C TYR A 168 35.03 -6.04 3.28
N TYR A 169 33.78 -6.16 3.72
CA TYR A 169 33.38 -5.87 5.11
C TYR A 169 32.65 -7.05 5.77
N PHE A 170 33.31 -8.21 5.82
CA PHE A 170 32.72 -9.49 6.27
C PHE A 170 32.17 -9.43 7.68
N LEU A 171 32.94 -8.90 8.63
CA LEU A 171 32.52 -8.84 10.04
C LEU A 171 31.42 -7.81 10.27
N ARG A 172 31.37 -6.74 9.47
CA ARG A 172 30.29 -5.74 9.53
C ARG A 172 28.97 -6.34 9.07
N ASP A 173 28.99 -7.08 7.96
CA ASP A 173 27.83 -7.84 7.48
C ASP A 173 27.41 -8.93 8.47
N TYR A 174 28.35 -9.70 9.03
CA TYR A 174 28.06 -10.69 10.07
C TYR A 174 27.35 -10.07 11.28
N ALA A 175 27.90 -8.99 11.82
CA ALA A 175 27.40 -8.35 13.03
C ALA A 175 25.97 -7.81 12.86
N HIS A 176 25.60 -7.43 11.63
CA HIS A 176 24.24 -7.02 11.30
C HIS A 176 23.31 -8.21 11.03
N LEU A 177 23.74 -9.17 10.21
CA LEU A 177 22.98 -10.38 9.89
C LEU A 177 22.63 -11.20 11.13
N VAL A 178 23.55 -11.34 12.08
CA VAL A 178 23.31 -12.08 13.32
C VAL A 178 22.34 -11.33 14.24
N TYR A 179 22.42 -10.00 14.33
CA TYR A 179 21.43 -9.24 15.10
C TYR A 179 20.01 -9.46 14.58
N GLY A 180 19.82 -9.25 13.27
CA GLY A 180 18.51 -9.33 12.61
C GLY A 180 17.97 -10.74 12.38
N ASN A 181 18.83 -11.76 12.22
CA ASN A 181 18.42 -13.14 11.93
C ASN A 181 18.69 -14.15 13.06
N TRP A 182 19.36 -13.77 14.14
CA TRP A 182 19.66 -14.70 15.23
C TRP A 182 19.40 -14.11 16.61
N THR A 183 19.92 -12.94 16.99
CA THR A 183 19.70 -12.36 18.32
C THR A 183 18.22 -12.13 18.60
N ILE A 184 17.58 -11.25 17.82
CA ILE A 184 16.16 -10.91 18.03
C ILE A 184 15.26 -12.13 17.80
N PRO A 185 15.43 -12.92 16.72
CA PRO A 185 14.62 -14.11 16.50
C PRO A 185 14.80 -15.21 17.56
N ALA A 186 16.00 -15.33 18.16
CA ALA A 186 16.22 -16.27 19.27
C ALA A 186 15.56 -15.79 20.55
N LEU A 187 15.55 -14.48 20.84
CA LEU A 187 14.80 -13.94 21.98
C LEU A 187 13.29 -14.24 21.85
N CYS A 188 12.72 -14.03 20.66
CA CYS A 188 11.34 -14.42 20.36
C CYS A 188 11.12 -15.92 20.57
N ALA A 189 11.97 -16.76 19.97
CA ALA A 189 11.80 -18.20 20.02
C ALA A 189 11.96 -18.78 21.43
N LEU A 190 12.99 -18.37 22.17
CA LEU A 190 13.28 -18.84 23.53
C LEU A 190 12.20 -18.43 24.53
N SER A 191 11.74 -17.17 24.48
CA SER A 191 10.67 -16.69 25.36
C SER A 191 9.36 -17.43 25.10
N GLN A 192 8.96 -17.60 23.84
CA GLN A 192 7.71 -18.31 23.50
C GLN A 192 7.81 -19.82 23.76
N ALA A 193 8.95 -20.45 23.47
CA ALA A 193 9.18 -21.86 23.80
C ALA A 193 9.05 -22.11 25.31
N TRP A 194 9.63 -21.25 26.15
CA TRP A 194 9.44 -21.27 27.60
C TRP A 194 7.96 -21.20 27.99
N LEU A 195 7.22 -20.24 27.47
CA LEU A 195 5.80 -20.04 27.82
C LEU A 195 4.94 -21.26 27.44
N LEU A 196 5.20 -21.87 26.29
CA LEU A 196 4.42 -23.00 25.78
C LEU A 196 4.79 -24.33 26.44
N THR A 197 6.06 -24.53 26.80
CA THR A 197 6.55 -25.82 27.34
C THR A 197 6.71 -25.84 28.86
N GLY A 198 7.02 -24.71 29.49
CA GLY A 198 7.50 -24.64 30.86
C GLY A 198 8.92 -25.19 31.06
N ASP A 199 9.69 -25.40 30.00
CA ASP A 199 11.08 -25.88 30.10
C ASP A 199 12.06 -24.73 30.38
N LYS A 200 12.64 -24.77 31.59
CA LYS A 200 13.52 -23.74 32.14
C LYS A 200 14.78 -23.50 31.31
N VAL A 201 15.23 -24.46 30.49
CA VAL A 201 16.43 -24.26 29.66
C VAL A 201 16.25 -23.10 28.68
N TYR A 202 15.07 -22.99 28.06
CA TYR A 202 14.79 -21.91 27.12
C TYR A 202 14.76 -20.56 27.83
N ALA A 203 14.16 -20.50 29.02
CA ALA A 203 14.09 -19.28 29.80
C ALA A 203 15.47 -18.79 30.25
N ARG A 204 16.34 -19.72 30.71
CA ARG A 204 17.73 -19.41 31.08
C ARG A 204 18.49 -18.80 29.90
N LYS A 205 18.48 -19.47 28.74
CA LYS A 205 19.18 -18.95 27.54
C LYS A 205 18.59 -17.62 27.09
N GLY A 206 17.27 -17.46 27.14
CA GLY A 206 16.58 -16.21 26.81
C GLY A 206 17.07 -15.06 27.70
N CYS A 207 17.13 -15.27 29.02
CA CYS A 207 17.62 -14.27 29.96
C CYS A 207 19.09 -13.92 29.74
N ILE A 208 19.95 -14.90 29.44
CA ILE A 208 21.37 -14.65 29.13
C ILE A 208 21.51 -13.79 27.88
N LEU A 209 20.80 -14.13 26.80
CA LEU A 209 20.85 -13.39 25.54
C LEU A 209 20.28 -11.96 25.70
N LEU A 210 19.21 -11.81 26.49
CA LEU A 210 18.60 -10.52 26.76
C LEU A 210 19.51 -9.63 27.61
N ALA A 211 20.14 -10.21 28.63
CA ALA A 211 21.14 -9.52 29.44
C ALA A 211 22.33 -9.07 28.59
N ARG A 212 22.82 -9.94 27.69
CA ARG A 212 23.87 -9.58 26.74
C ARG A 212 23.46 -8.42 25.84
N LEU A 213 22.25 -8.48 25.27
CA LEU A 213 21.73 -7.40 24.44
C LEU A 213 21.69 -6.09 25.21
N ALA A 214 21.23 -6.08 26.46
CA ALA A 214 21.25 -4.88 27.30
C ALA A 214 22.66 -4.34 27.56
N THR A 215 23.69 -5.19 27.67
CA THR A 215 25.09 -4.72 27.81
C THR A 215 25.68 -4.11 26.53
N GLU A 216 25.16 -4.50 25.36
CA GLU A 216 25.68 -4.06 24.06
C GLU A 216 24.79 -3.00 23.39
N TYR A 217 23.58 -2.77 23.90
CA TYR A 217 22.63 -1.83 23.31
C TYR A 217 23.21 -0.41 23.40
N PRO A 218 23.40 0.28 22.25
CA PRO A 218 23.94 1.63 22.26
C PRO A 218 23.01 2.58 23.00
N ASN A 219 23.58 3.57 23.68
CA ASN A 219 22.85 4.73 24.18
C ASN A 219 22.97 5.90 23.19
N PHE A 220 22.23 6.97 23.44
CA PHE A 220 22.16 8.11 22.52
C PHE A 220 23.48 8.91 22.43
N THR A 221 24.40 8.77 23.39
CA THR A 221 25.71 9.44 23.39
C THR A 221 26.83 8.60 22.77
N ASP A 222 26.67 7.28 22.65
CA ASP A 222 27.72 6.36 22.17
C ASP A 222 27.36 5.59 20.89
N ARG A 223 26.18 5.85 20.30
CA ARG A 223 25.70 5.16 19.08
C ARG A 223 26.49 5.44 17.80
N LYS A 224 27.28 6.52 17.73
CA LYS A 224 27.91 7.06 16.52
C LYS A 224 28.62 6.01 15.64
N ASP A 225 29.45 5.16 16.24
CA ASP A 225 30.24 4.16 15.50
C ASP A 225 29.54 2.80 15.39
N ARG A 226 28.28 2.73 15.84
CA ARG A 226 27.49 1.49 16.00
C ARG A 226 26.26 1.45 15.08
N LEU A 227 26.03 2.53 14.32
CA LEU A 227 24.90 2.69 13.42
C LEU A 227 25.04 1.82 12.16
N PHE A 228 23.94 1.16 11.79
CA PHE A 228 23.82 0.53 10.48
C PHE A 228 23.59 1.58 9.41
N TYR A 229 24.36 1.48 8.32
CA TYR A 229 24.28 2.34 7.13
C TYR A 229 24.36 3.86 7.33
N ALA A 230 24.66 4.39 8.51
CA ALA A 230 24.74 5.83 8.75
C ALA A 230 26.12 6.29 9.24
N THR A 231 26.52 7.48 8.81
CA THR A 231 27.77 8.15 9.24
C THR A 231 27.54 9.03 10.48
N THR A 232 28.62 9.60 11.01
CA THR A 232 28.58 10.61 12.09
C THR A 232 27.68 11.78 11.73
N GLY A 233 26.61 12.02 12.50
CA GLY A 233 25.56 13.00 12.16
C GLY A 233 24.29 12.37 11.58
N GLY A 234 24.30 11.05 11.40
CA GLY A 234 23.11 10.21 11.47
C GLY A 234 22.51 9.78 10.14
N ARG A 235 23.02 10.18 8.96
CA ARG A 235 22.41 9.85 7.65
C ARG A 235 23.18 8.81 6.84
N ASP A 236 22.44 8.05 6.03
CA ASP A 236 23.01 7.14 5.03
C ASP A 236 23.70 7.92 3.91
N PRO A 237 24.94 7.54 3.50
CA PRO A 237 25.71 8.31 2.53
C PRO A 237 25.13 8.28 1.11
N HIS A 238 24.31 7.28 0.78
CA HIS A 238 23.66 7.11 -0.51
C HIS A 238 22.17 7.46 -0.42
N TYR A 239 21.45 6.87 0.53
CA TYR A 239 20.05 7.18 0.82
C TYR A 239 19.95 8.27 1.90
N THR A 240 20.36 9.50 1.59
CA THR A 240 20.49 10.62 2.55
C THR A 240 19.22 11.05 3.29
N TRP A 241 18.07 10.48 2.94
CA TRP A 241 16.80 10.61 3.67
C TRP A 241 16.69 9.62 4.85
N LYS A 242 17.44 8.52 4.85
CA LYS A 242 17.50 7.55 5.95
C LYS A 242 18.50 7.96 7.01
N THR A 243 18.16 7.65 8.26
CA THR A 243 19.08 7.78 9.40
C THR A 243 19.39 6.46 10.09
N GLY A 244 20.51 6.39 10.81
CA GLY A 244 20.82 5.26 11.68
C GLY A 244 19.91 5.22 12.91
N GLY A 245 19.43 4.03 13.25
CA GLY A 245 18.65 3.72 14.43
C GLY A 245 19.53 3.58 15.67
N MET A 246 19.42 2.45 16.37
CA MET A 246 20.30 2.13 17.51
C MET A 246 21.37 1.11 17.09
N ILE A 247 20.96 -0.12 16.75
CA ILE A 247 21.83 -1.15 16.16
C ILE A 247 21.58 -1.27 14.65
N THR A 248 20.35 -1.04 14.22
CA THR A 248 19.90 -1.11 12.82
C THR A 248 19.60 0.29 12.27
N ASP A 249 18.95 0.41 11.11
CA ASP A 249 18.42 1.69 10.65
C ASP A 249 17.19 2.12 11.46
N LEU A 250 16.76 3.37 11.30
CA LEU A 250 15.62 3.93 12.04
C LEU A 250 14.32 3.11 11.96
N ILE A 251 14.08 2.43 10.83
CA ILE A 251 12.86 1.67 10.57
C ILE A 251 12.95 0.32 11.27
N TRP A 252 14.01 -0.44 10.99
CA TRP A 252 14.15 -1.81 11.51
C TRP A 252 14.24 -1.88 13.02
N GLU A 253 14.77 -0.83 13.65
CA GLU A 253 14.91 -0.77 15.10
C GLU A 253 13.54 -0.79 15.81
N THR A 254 12.47 -0.37 15.13
CA THR A 254 11.10 -0.36 15.70
C THR A 254 10.64 -1.75 16.12
N PHE A 255 10.60 -2.71 15.19
CA PHE A 255 10.11 -4.05 15.46
C PHE A 255 11.16 -4.92 16.17
N CYS A 256 12.45 -4.57 16.12
CA CYS A 256 13.46 -5.15 17.02
C CYS A 256 13.21 -4.75 18.49
N LEU A 257 12.90 -3.47 18.76
CA LEU A 257 12.55 -2.99 20.10
C LEU A 257 11.24 -3.60 20.59
N GLU A 258 10.21 -3.68 19.73
CA GLU A 258 8.93 -4.34 20.03
C GLU A 258 9.17 -5.79 20.46
N ALA A 259 9.84 -6.59 19.61
CA ALA A 259 10.15 -8.00 19.89
C ALA A 259 10.94 -8.18 21.18
N THR A 260 11.91 -7.30 21.44
CA THR A 260 12.74 -7.33 22.65
C THR A 260 11.92 -7.05 23.91
N ALA A 261 11.04 -6.04 23.88
CA ALA A 261 10.17 -5.71 25.01
C ALA A 261 9.21 -6.88 25.33
N LEU A 262 8.62 -7.49 24.30
CA LEU A 262 7.74 -8.65 24.49
C LEU A 262 8.51 -9.86 25.01
N ALA A 263 9.73 -10.14 24.51
CA ALA A 263 10.56 -11.22 25.02
C ALA A 263 10.94 -11.02 26.50
N TYR A 264 11.25 -9.77 26.92
CA TYR A 264 11.44 -9.43 28.33
C TYR A 264 10.22 -9.77 29.17
N ASP A 265 9.01 -9.40 28.72
CA ASP A 265 7.76 -9.73 29.41
C ASP A 265 7.56 -11.24 29.58
N GLY A 266 7.83 -12.02 28.53
CA GLY A 266 7.69 -13.48 28.55
C GLY A 266 8.70 -14.20 29.45
N LEU A 267 9.86 -13.58 29.69
CA LEU A 267 10.93 -14.11 30.55
C LEU A 267 10.88 -13.57 31.99
N TYR A 268 10.06 -12.52 32.24
CA TYR A 268 10.06 -11.75 33.48
C TYR A 268 9.95 -12.63 34.75
N SER A 269 9.01 -13.58 34.73
CA SER A 269 8.73 -14.46 35.87
C SER A 269 9.77 -15.55 36.10
N TYR A 270 10.74 -15.73 35.19
CA TYR A 270 11.79 -16.73 35.35
C TYR A 270 13.02 -16.17 36.09
N MET A 271 13.27 -14.86 36.00
CA MET A 271 14.51 -14.24 36.50
C MET A 271 14.75 -14.42 38.00
N ASP A 272 13.70 -14.69 38.79
CA ASP A 272 13.77 -14.97 40.23
C ASP A 272 13.86 -16.46 40.58
N GLN A 273 13.85 -17.35 39.58
CA GLN A 273 13.84 -18.80 39.76
C GLN A 273 15.21 -19.46 39.59
N ASP A 274 16.24 -18.72 39.18
CA ASP A 274 17.54 -19.27 38.78
C ASP A 274 18.72 -18.48 39.39
N PRO A 275 19.22 -18.90 40.57
CA PRO A 275 20.41 -18.29 41.18
C PRO A 275 21.69 -18.49 40.37
N GLU A 276 21.81 -19.57 39.59
CA GLU A 276 22.98 -19.84 38.76
C GLU A 276 23.06 -18.89 37.56
N LEU A 277 21.91 -18.40 37.07
CA LEU A 277 21.85 -17.37 36.04
C LEU A 277 22.46 -16.07 36.59
N LEU A 278 22.05 -15.64 37.78
CA LEU A 278 22.59 -14.43 38.41
C LEU A 278 24.09 -14.55 38.66
N ALA A 279 24.55 -15.70 39.15
CA ALA A 279 25.97 -15.98 39.33
C ALA A 279 26.74 -15.91 38.00
N PHE A 280 26.20 -16.49 36.92
CA PHE A 280 26.80 -16.42 35.59
C PHE A 280 26.92 -14.96 35.09
N LEU A 281 25.83 -14.18 35.17
CA LEU A 281 25.80 -12.79 34.72
C LEU A 281 26.76 -11.90 35.52
N LYS A 282 26.83 -12.09 36.85
CA LYS A 282 27.82 -11.45 37.70
C LYS A 282 29.25 -11.84 37.29
N GLY A 283 29.49 -13.10 36.95
CA GLY A 283 30.76 -13.58 36.40
C GLY A 283 31.14 -12.93 35.06
N LYS A 284 30.17 -12.48 34.27
CA LYS A 284 30.38 -11.67 33.06
C LYS A 284 30.62 -10.18 33.33
N GLY A 285 30.68 -9.78 34.60
CA GLY A 285 30.92 -8.41 35.03
C GLY A 285 29.68 -7.53 35.09
N MET A 286 28.47 -8.11 35.02
CA MET A 286 27.24 -7.33 35.20
C MET A 286 27.04 -6.94 36.67
N PRO A 287 26.59 -5.71 36.97
CA PRO A 287 26.35 -5.24 38.33
C PRO A 287 24.97 -5.72 38.84
N VAL A 288 24.77 -7.04 38.92
CA VAL A 288 23.50 -7.67 39.31
C VAL A 288 23.70 -8.66 40.46
N GLU A 289 22.96 -8.48 41.56
CA GLU A 289 22.97 -9.39 42.71
C GLU A 289 21.64 -10.14 42.84
N THR A 290 20.55 -9.50 42.43
CA THR A 290 19.19 -10.03 42.54
C THR A 290 18.47 -10.01 41.19
N ALA A 291 17.37 -10.75 41.08
CA ALA A 291 16.48 -10.68 39.93
C ALA A 291 15.94 -9.26 39.69
N ALA A 292 15.70 -8.49 40.76
CA ALA A 292 15.29 -7.09 40.67
C ALA A 292 16.40 -6.21 40.07
N ASP A 293 17.67 -6.49 40.38
CA ASP A 293 18.80 -5.80 39.75
C ASP A 293 18.91 -6.12 38.27
N LEU A 294 18.73 -7.39 37.88
CA LEU A 294 18.74 -7.80 36.49
C LEU A 294 17.60 -7.13 35.70
N ARG A 295 16.37 -7.17 36.22
CA ARG A 295 15.20 -6.51 35.64
C ARG A 295 15.48 -5.02 35.43
N ARG A 296 15.88 -4.33 36.49
CA ARG A 296 16.24 -2.90 36.45
C ARG A 296 17.36 -2.61 35.46
N TYR A 297 18.38 -3.46 35.37
CA TYR A 297 19.47 -3.28 34.42
C TYR A 297 18.97 -3.34 32.96
N ILE A 298 18.14 -4.32 32.63
CA ILE A 298 17.54 -4.45 31.29
C ILE A 298 16.59 -3.27 31.02
N GLU A 299 15.74 -2.93 31.98
CA GLU A 299 14.80 -1.82 31.87
C GLU A 299 15.51 -0.49 31.58
N GLU A 300 16.57 -0.17 32.34
CA GLU A 300 17.27 1.12 32.23
C GLU A 300 18.27 1.18 31.06
N ASN A 301 18.91 0.08 30.68
CA ASN A 301 19.96 0.08 29.65
C ASN A 301 19.48 -0.37 28.26
N LEU A 302 18.26 -0.91 28.15
CA LEU A 302 17.70 -1.37 26.87
C LEU A 302 16.34 -0.72 26.60
N ILE A 303 15.35 -0.98 27.45
CA ILE A 303 13.96 -0.56 27.16
C ILE A 303 13.82 0.96 27.26
N ARG A 304 14.28 1.59 28.35
CA ARG A 304 14.20 3.05 28.54
C ARG A 304 15.11 3.81 27.57
N VAL A 305 16.23 3.21 27.17
CA VAL A 305 17.08 3.72 26.09
C VAL A 305 16.33 3.70 24.74
N GLY A 306 15.62 2.62 24.42
CA GLY A 306 14.76 2.53 23.26
C GLY A 306 13.60 3.54 23.29
N MET A 307 12.93 3.69 24.44
CA MET A 307 11.89 4.73 24.65
C MET A 307 12.42 6.13 24.37
N GLN A 308 13.63 6.45 24.85
CA GLN A 308 14.28 7.73 24.54
C GLN A 308 14.63 7.84 23.05
N GLY A 309 15.04 6.75 22.42
CA GLY A 309 15.27 6.66 20.97
C GLY A 309 14.02 6.99 20.15
N LEU A 310 12.85 6.51 20.59
CA LEU A 310 11.54 6.85 19.99
C LEU A 310 11.23 8.34 20.13
N LEU A 311 11.34 8.91 21.34
CA LEU A 311 11.09 10.34 21.59
C LEU A 311 12.01 11.25 20.76
N ASN A 312 13.26 10.83 20.56
CA ASN A 312 14.25 11.58 19.78
C ASN A 312 14.09 11.39 18.26
N GLY A 313 13.17 10.52 17.81
CA GLY A 313 13.00 10.19 16.39
C GLY A 313 14.13 9.35 15.79
N HIS A 314 15.00 8.77 16.63
CA HIS A 314 16.06 7.85 16.17
C HIS A 314 15.50 6.48 15.80
N ILE A 315 14.42 6.06 16.48
CA ILE A 315 13.63 4.88 16.16
C ILE A 315 12.33 5.39 15.53
N HIS A 316 12.19 5.22 14.23
CA HIS A 316 11.07 5.76 13.47
C HIS A 316 10.85 4.96 12.18
N GLY A 317 9.81 4.15 12.16
CA GLY A 317 9.42 3.35 11.00
C GLY A 317 8.22 3.91 10.25
N ASN A 318 7.70 3.12 9.31
CA ASN A 318 6.40 3.37 8.71
C ASN A 318 5.30 3.44 9.80
N GLU A 319 4.18 4.08 9.46
CA GLU A 319 3.01 4.20 10.34
C GLU A 319 2.53 2.82 10.82
N GLY A 320 2.43 2.65 12.14
CA GLY A 320 2.10 1.39 12.80
C GLY A 320 3.30 0.80 13.54
N PHE A 321 4.51 0.90 13.00
CA PHE A 321 5.70 0.25 13.57
C PHE A 321 6.20 0.89 14.87
N HIS A 322 6.51 2.18 14.84
CA HIS A 322 7.07 2.87 16.00
C HIS A 322 6.01 3.09 17.10
N GLN A 323 4.73 3.13 16.74
CA GLN A 323 3.61 3.15 17.68
C GLN A 323 3.43 1.80 18.38
N ALA A 324 3.58 0.68 17.66
CA ALA A 324 3.53 -0.64 18.25
C ALA A 324 4.70 -0.84 19.22
N ALA A 325 5.92 -0.44 18.84
CA ALA A 325 7.09 -0.45 19.72
C ALA A 325 6.86 0.38 20.99
N ALA A 326 6.37 1.63 20.85
CA ALA A 326 6.07 2.49 21.99
C ALA A 326 5.04 1.88 22.94
N LEU A 327 3.93 1.33 22.42
CA LEU A 327 2.89 0.72 23.24
C LEU A 327 3.31 -0.63 23.84
N ALA A 328 4.18 -1.40 23.16
CA ALA A 328 4.80 -2.59 23.73
C ALA A 328 5.68 -2.19 24.92
N CYS A 329 6.55 -1.19 24.76
CA CYS A 329 7.35 -0.65 25.86
C CYS A 329 6.46 -0.11 27.00
N ALA A 330 5.36 0.60 26.70
CA ALA A 330 4.43 1.13 27.70
C ALA A 330 3.75 0.02 28.51
N LEU A 331 3.20 -0.98 27.81
CA LEU A 331 2.54 -2.12 28.44
C LEU A 331 3.52 -2.91 29.30
N VAL A 332 4.69 -3.19 28.74
CA VAL A 332 5.70 -4.04 29.37
C VAL A 332 6.30 -3.37 30.59
N MET A 333 6.72 -2.11 30.51
CA MET A 333 7.29 -1.39 31.65
C MET A 333 6.26 -1.13 32.75
N ASP A 334 4.99 -0.91 32.37
CA ASP A 334 3.87 -0.61 33.28
C ASP A 334 4.22 0.48 34.33
N ASP A 335 5.12 1.40 33.96
CA ASP A 335 5.72 2.41 34.85
C ASP A 335 4.99 3.75 34.68
N TYR A 336 4.35 4.20 35.75
CA TYR A 336 3.65 5.49 35.81
C TYR A 336 4.23 6.40 36.91
N GLY A 337 5.45 6.09 37.37
CA GLY A 337 6.16 6.87 38.37
C GLY A 337 6.86 8.11 37.79
N ASP A 338 7.78 8.68 38.57
CA ASP A 338 8.48 9.92 38.24
C ASP A 338 9.69 9.72 37.32
N THR A 339 10.19 8.49 37.17
CA THR A 339 11.32 8.17 36.26
C THR A 339 10.86 8.32 34.82
N ARG A 340 11.61 9.03 33.96
CA ARG A 340 11.23 9.31 32.57
C ARG A 340 12.31 8.86 31.59
N PRO A 341 11.95 8.47 30.35
CA PRO A 341 10.58 8.29 29.83
C PRO A 341 9.86 7.10 30.46
N ASN A 342 8.55 7.20 30.71
CA ASN A 342 7.73 6.12 31.29
C ASN A 342 6.58 5.68 30.36
N SER A 343 5.70 4.80 30.85
CA SER A 343 4.59 4.25 30.06
C SER A 343 3.59 5.31 29.61
N HIS A 344 3.32 6.34 30.42
CA HIS A 344 2.45 7.45 29.99
C HIS A 344 3.09 8.24 28.84
N ASP A 345 4.39 8.52 28.90
CA ASP A 345 5.09 9.22 27.82
C ASP A 345 5.02 8.44 26.52
N MET A 346 5.13 7.11 26.57
CA MET A 346 5.05 6.27 25.39
C MET A 346 3.63 6.19 24.80
N VAL A 347 2.58 6.18 25.63
CA VAL A 347 1.20 6.25 25.14
C VAL A 347 0.92 7.62 24.52
N ASP A 348 1.33 8.71 25.18
CA ASP A 348 1.21 10.07 24.61
C ASP A 348 2.04 10.22 23.33
N TYR A 349 3.26 9.68 23.29
CA TYR A 349 4.08 9.65 22.09
C TYR A 349 3.37 8.94 20.93
N ALA A 350 2.81 7.75 21.18
CA ALA A 350 2.14 6.95 20.15
C ALA A 350 0.92 7.67 19.57
N PHE A 351 0.09 8.30 20.42
CA PHE A 351 -1.17 8.93 19.99
C PHE A 351 -1.05 10.39 19.55
N HIS A 352 -0.16 11.17 20.17
CA HIS A 352 -0.11 12.63 20.04
C HIS A 352 1.29 13.20 19.81
N GLY A 353 2.35 12.46 20.12
CA GLY A 353 3.72 12.82 19.75
C GLY A 353 4.03 12.47 18.29
N ILE A 354 5.29 12.17 18.00
CA ILE A 354 5.73 11.76 16.65
C ILE A 354 4.98 10.52 16.15
N GLY A 355 4.40 9.70 17.04
CA GLY A 355 3.54 8.57 16.63
C GLY A 355 2.19 8.97 16.04
N HIS A 356 1.59 10.08 16.50
CA HIS A 356 0.35 10.69 15.99
C HIS A 356 -0.80 9.75 15.54
N CYS A 357 -0.94 8.56 16.14
CA CYS A 357 -1.85 7.54 15.59
C CYS A 357 -3.34 7.82 15.82
N ALA A 358 -3.70 8.75 16.70
CA ALA A 358 -5.08 9.05 17.06
C ALA A 358 -5.97 9.32 15.83
N TYR A 359 -5.39 9.86 14.75
CA TYR A 359 -6.10 10.16 13.50
C TYR A 359 -5.46 9.55 12.25
N ALA A 360 -4.45 8.68 12.40
CA ALA A 360 -3.68 8.15 11.27
C ALA A 360 -4.55 7.34 10.30
N LEU A 361 -5.37 6.40 10.79
CA LEU A 361 -6.26 5.61 9.91
C LEU A 361 -7.38 6.45 9.29
N VAL A 362 -8.00 7.35 10.05
CA VAL A 362 -9.09 8.18 9.52
C VAL A 362 -8.60 9.17 8.47
N ASN A 363 -7.37 9.66 8.54
CA ASN A 363 -6.86 10.65 7.58
C ASN A 363 -5.96 10.04 6.51
N GLY A 364 -5.37 8.87 6.75
CA GLY A 364 -4.46 8.17 5.83
C GLY A 364 -5.12 7.13 4.91
N LEU A 365 -6.41 6.81 5.14
CA LEU A 365 -7.23 5.97 4.27
C LEU A 365 -8.17 6.80 3.40
N THR A 366 -8.64 6.27 2.30
CA THR A 366 -9.73 6.80 1.47
C THR A 366 -11.09 6.31 2.02
N ARG A 367 -12.20 6.86 1.53
CA ARG A 367 -13.56 6.49 1.98
C ARG A 367 -13.93 5.03 1.75
N ASP A 368 -13.23 4.36 0.83
CA ASP A 368 -13.39 2.94 0.51
C ASP A 368 -12.30 2.06 1.12
N GLY A 369 -11.43 2.63 1.98
CA GLY A 369 -10.46 1.89 2.79
C GLY A 369 -9.08 1.71 2.16
N GLY A 370 -8.85 2.16 0.92
CA GLY A 370 -7.50 2.17 0.34
C GLY A 370 -6.60 3.16 1.06
N GLY A 371 -5.31 2.86 1.24
CA GLY A 371 -4.37 3.82 1.80
C GLY A 371 -3.90 4.84 0.77
N HIS A 372 -3.06 5.77 1.21
CA HIS A 372 -2.45 6.80 0.34
C HIS A 372 -1.27 6.28 -0.53
N GLU A 373 -0.99 4.97 -0.46
CA GLU A 373 0.15 4.31 -1.10
C GLU A 373 -0.31 3.15 -2.02
N SER A 374 0.63 2.50 -2.70
CA SER A 374 0.33 1.32 -3.54
C SER A 374 -0.29 0.19 -2.72
N PRO A 375 -1.01 -0.76 -3.35
CA PRO A 375 -1.71 -1.81 -2.60
C PRO A 375 -0.80 -2.65 -1.70
N GLY A 376 0.47 -2.86 -2.10
CA GLY A 376 1.47 -3.57 -1.29
C GLY A 376 1.84 -2.82 -0.01
N TYR A 377 2.05 -1.49 -0.11
CA TYR A 377 2.38 -0.66 1.05
C TYR A 377 1.16 -0.36 1.94
N ASN A 378 -0.05 -0.42 1.38
CA ASN A 378 -1.28 -0.31 2.17
C ASN A 378 -1.43 -1.43 3.20
N LEU A 379 -0.77 -2.59 3.01
CA LEU A 379 -0.73 -3.65 4.02
C LEU A 379 -0.16 -3.17 5.37
N ILE A 380 0.78 -2.22 5.35
CA ILE A 380 1.42 -1.70 6.57
C ILE A 380 0.39 -1.05 7.51
N LYS A 381 -0.75 -0.58 6.99
CA LYS A 381 -1.80 0.02 7.82
C LYS A 381 -2.48 -1.02 8.72
N LEU A 382 -2.31 -2.32 8.43
CA LEU A 382 -2.75 -3.41 9.30
C LEU A 382 -1.85 -3.61 10.51
N ASP A 383 -0.64 -3.03 10.54
CA ASP A 383 0.19 -3.00 11.75
C ASP A 383 -0.47 -2.25 12.90
N PHE A 384 -1.41 -1.34 12.60
CA PHE A 384 -2.24 -0.71 13.62
C PHE A 384 -3.12 -1.71 14.40
N ILE A 385 -3.33 -2.95 13.90
CA ILE A 385 -3.98 -4.01 14.69
C ILE A 385 -3.18 -4.28 15.98
N ARG A 386 -1.84 -4.36 15.87
CA ARG A 386 -0.96 -4.53 17.04
C ARG A 386 -1.05 -3.31 17.96
N VAL A 387 -1.00 -2.10 17.40
CA VAL A 387 -1.15 -0.84 18.14
C VAL A 387 -2.46 -0.81 18.94
N ASN A 388 -3.58 -1.15 18.29
CA ASN A 388 -4.89 -1.12 18.93
C ASN A 388 -5.00 -2.16 20.05
N ARG A 389 -4.55 -3.40 19.83
CA ARG A 389 -4.56 -4.45 20.86
C ARG A 389 -3.65 -4.14 22.05
N LEU A 390 -2.45 -3.59 21.80
CA LEU A 390 -1.55 -3.14 22.86
C LEU A 390 -2.20 -2.01 23.67
N MET A 391 -2.85 -1.06 23.02
CA MET A 391 -3.59 0.01 23.70
C MET A 391 -4.77 -0.53 24.52
N GLU A 392 -5.52 -1.51 24.01
CA GLU A 392 -6.59 -2.19 24.75
C GLU A 392 -6.05 -2.90 25.99
N ALA A 393 -4.89 -3.55 25.89
CA ALA A 393 -4.22 -4.18 27.03
C ALA A 393 -3.78 -3.14 28.08
N VAL A 394 -3.17 -2.03 27.65
CA VAL A 394 -2.80 -0.91 28.53
C VAL A 394 -4.05 -0.36 29.26
N ARG A 395 -5.13 -0.10 28.52
CA ARG A 395 -6.39 0.44 29.08
C ARG A 395 -7.07 -0.55 30.02
N ARG A 396 -6.99 -1.87 29.76
CA ARG A 396 -7.54 -2.89 30.67
C ARG A 396 -6.86 -2.87 32.04
N ARG A 397 -5.55 -2.58 32.08
CA ARG A 397 -4.78 -2.44 33.33
C ARG A 397 -5.00 -1.08 33.99
N HIS A 398 -5.16 -0.03 33.19
CA HIS A 398 -5.30 1.36 33.65
C HIS A 398 -6.53 2.06 33.04
N PRO A 399 -7.75 1.64 33.42
CA PRO A 399 -8.99 2.10 32.77
C PRO A 399 -9.22 3.61 32.89
N ASP A 400 -8.80 4.22 34.00
CA ASP A 400 -9.07 5.63 34.30
C ASP A 400 -8.01 6.59 33.74
N ARG A 401 -6.88 6.09 33.21
CA ARG A 401 -5.76 6.94 32.76
C ARG A 401 -5.90 7.40 31.31
N PHE A 402 -6.52 6.59 30.46
CA PHE A 402 -6.50 6.78 29.00
C PHE A 402 -7.91 6.82 28.41
N PRO A 403 -8.61 7.96 28.54
CA PRO A 403 -10.01 8.05 28.14
C PRO A 403 -10.15 7.99 26.61
N PRO A 404 -11.21 7.34 26.07
CA PRO A 404 -11.35 7.11 24.63
C PRO A 404 -11.50 8.36 23.76
N ASP A 405 -11.87 9.50 24.33
CA ASP A 405 -11.99 10.79 23.61
C ASP A 405 -10.62 11.37 23.25
N ARG A 406 -9.61 11.13 24.10
CA ARG A 406 -8.21 11.52 23.85
C ARG A 406 -7.43 10.42 23.13
N TYR A 407 -7.62 9.16 23.54
CA TYR A 407 -6.93 8.00 22.98
C TYR A 407 -7.94 7.08 22.27
N PRO A 408 -8.40 7.43 21.06
CA PRO A 408 -9.48 6.72 20.40
C PRO A 408 -9.15 5.27 20.06
N ASP A 409 -10.19 4.45 19.95
CA ASP A 409 -10.12 3.14 19.31
C ASP A 409 -9.90 3.33 17.81
N LEU A 410 -8.74 2.89 17.32
CA LEU A 410 -8.29 3.15 15.96
C LEU A 410 -9.19 2.44 14.91
N PHE A 411 -9.87 1.36 15.31
CA PHE A 411 -10.73 0.55 14.44
C PHE A 411 -12.22 0.83 14.65
N ALA A 412 -12.60 1.78 15.52
CA ALA A 412 -14.00 2.17 15.67
C ALA A 412 -14.53 3.01 14.48
N ASN A 413 -13.64 3.66 13.71
CA ASN A 413 -14.02 4.50 12.58
C ASN A 413 -14.46 3.68 11.34
N PRO A 414 -15.51 4.08 10.60
CA PRO A 414 -15.93 3.40 9.37
C PRO A 414 -14.82 3.18 8.33
N LYS A 415 -13.84 4.07 8.22
CA LYS A 415 -12.72 3.91 7.26
C LYS A 415 -11.78 2.76 7.63
N ALA A 416 -11.57 2.54 8.93
CA ALA A 416 -10.75 1.44 9.41
C ALA A 416 -11.44 0.07 9.20
N ARG A 417 -12.78 0.00 9.28
CA ARG A 417 -13.52 -1.17 8.80
C ARG A 417 -13.38 -1.32 7.28
N ALA A 418 -13.52 -0.23 6.54
CA ALA A 418 -13.43 -0.24 5.09
C ALA A 418 -12.07 -0.71 4.57
N LEU A 419 -10.97 -0.58 5.33
CA LEU A 419 -9.67 -1.16 4.99
C LEU A 419 -9.75 -2.67 4.69
N PHE A 420 -10.50 -3.43 5.49
CA PHE A 420 -10.69 -4.86 5.26
C PHE A 420 -11.57 -5.15 4.05
N ASP A 421 -12.60 -4.32 3.84
CA ASP A 421 -13.47 -4.42 2.68
C ASP A 421 -12.73 -4.07 1.39
N HIS A 422 -11.83 -3.09 1.42
CA HIS A 422 -10.96 -2.69 0.32
C HIS A 422 -10.19 -3.88 -0.23
N PHE A 423 -9.56 -4.68 0.64
CA PHE A 423 -8.78 -5.83 0.18
C PHE A 423 -9.64 -6.98 -0.35
N ILE A 424 -10.90 -7.14 0.09
CA ILE A 424 -11.84 -8.05 -0.58
C ILE A 424 -12.19 -7.49 -1.97
N ASP A 425 -12.53 -6.20 -2.03
CA ASP A 425 -13.08 -5.55 -3.20
C ASP A 425 -12.01 -5.28 -4.28
N ILE A 426 -10.74 -5.12 -3.93
CA ILE A 426 -9.65 -4.90 -4.90
C ILE A 426 -9.13 -6.23 -5.48
N THR A 427 -9.35 -7.36 -4.80
CA THR A 427 -8.89 -8.68 -5.27
C THR A 427 -9.60 -9.11 -6.55
N LEU A 428 -8.82 -9.48 -7.54
CA LEU A 428 -9.20 -9.92 -8.88
C LEU A 428 -9.11 -11.44 -8.98
N MET A 429 -10.13 -12.07 -9.55
CA MET A 429 -10.12 -13.52 -9.84
C MET A 429 -9.75 -14.41 -8.65
N ASN A 430 -10.02 -13.95 -7.41
CA ASN A 430 -9.67 -14.66 -6.18
C ASN A 430 -8.15 -14.95 -6.06
N LEU A 431 -7.32 -14.03 -6.57
CA LEU A 431 -5.87 -14.25 -6.62
C LEU A 431 -5.04 -12.97 -6.58
N TRP A 432 -5.27 -12.02 -7.50
CA TRP A 432 -4.39 -10.87 -7.68
C TRP A 432 -4.91 -9.60 -7.05
N VAL A 433 -4.00 -8.66 -6.87
CA VAL A 433 -4.27 -7.24 -6.67
C VAL A 433 -3.64 -6.52 -7.87
N PRO A 434 -4.26 -5.47 -8.43
CA PRO A 434 -3.71 -4.73 -9.57
C PRO A 434 -2.35 -4.11 -9.24
N ALA A 435 -1.49 -4.00 -10.25
CA ALA A 435 -0.13 -3.48 -10.12
C ALA A 435 -0.09 -1.94 -10.11
N VAL A 436 -0.92 -1.31 -9.26
CA VAL A 436 -0.99 0.15 -9.11
C VAL A 436 0.21 0.63 -8.30
N GLY A 437 0.99 1.57 -8.84
CA GLY A 437 2.21 2.07 -8.20
C GLY A 437 3.23 0.95 -7.93
N ASP A 438 3.97 1.04 -6.83
CA ASP A 438 4.97 0.03 -6.47
C ASP A 438 4.30 -1.26 -5.95
N SER A 439 3.67 -2.04 -6.84
CA SER A 439 2.98 -3.28 -6.51
C SER A 439 2.98 -4.27 -7.68
N GLY A 440 2.96 -5.56 -7.38
CA GLY A 440 3.04 -6.60 -8.42
C GLY A 440 4.45 -6.80 -8.96
N THR A 441 4.60 -7.66 -9.97
CA THR A 441 5.88 -7.96 -10.60
C THR A 441 5.64 -8.49 -12.00
N LEU A 442 6.32 -7.92 -12.99
CA LEU A 442 6.34 -8.45 -14.34
C LEU A 442 7.11 -9.78 -14.42
N ARG A 443 6.48 -10.80 -15.01
CA ARG A 443 7.06 -12.15 -15.19
C ARG A 443 6.68 -12.73 -16.55
N GLU A 444 7.30 -13.83 -16.93
CA GLU A 444 6.80 -14.64 -18.06
C GLU A 444 5.36 -15.12 -17.77
N PRO A 445 4.49 -15.24 -18.79
CA PRO A 445 3.13 -15.74 -18.62
C PRO A 445 3.09 -17.10 -17.94
N TYR A 446 2.24 -17.23 -16.93
CA TYR A 446 1.93 -18.50 -16.28
C TYR A 446 0.46 -18.54 -15.86
N ARG A 447 -0.14 -19.74 -15.86
CA ARG A 447 -1.51 -19.93 -15.37
C ARG A 447 -1.49 -20.19 -13.88
N ALA A 448 -2.07 -19.26 -13.13
CA ALA A 448 -2.22 -19.35 -11.70
C ALA A 448 -3.59 -19.93 -11.32
N THR A 449 -3.61 -20.67 -10.21
CA THR A 449 -4.86 -21.21 -9.64
C THR A 449 -5.34 -20.28 -8.53
N PRO A 450 -6.60 -19.83 -8.54
CA PRO A 450 -7.16 -19.07 -7.43
C PRO A 450 -7.11 -19.83 -6.11
N ASP A 451 -6.76 -19.15 -5.02
CA ASP A 451 -6.56 -19.78 -3.71
C ASP A 451 -7.17 -19.01 -2.52
N ARG A 452 -7.61 -17.76 -2.73
CA ARG A 452 -8.05 -16.86 -1.65
C ARG A 452 -9.17 -15.89 -2.06
N TYR A 453 -9.94 -15.39 -1.09
CA TYR A 453 -10.97 -14.37 -1.36
C TYR A 453 -10.50 -12.93 -1.19
N SER A 454 -9.30 -12.72 -0.66
CA SER A 454 -8.72 -11.40 -0.43
C SER A 454 -7.20 -11.54 -0.43
N TYR A 455 -6.51 -10.41 -0.62
CA TYR A 455 -5.07 -10.35 -0.45
C TYR A 455 -4.63 -10.54 1.00
N LEU A 456 -5.46 -10.16 1.98
CA LEU A 456 -5.21 -10.42 3.39
C LEU A 456 -5.59 -11.86 3.76
N THR A 457 -5.03 -12.34 4.86
CA THR A 457 -5.15 -13.72 5.32
C THR A 457 -5.67 -13.76 6.76
N HIS A 458 -4.78 -14.04 7.72
CA HIS A 458 -5.07 -14.14 9.14
C HIS A 458 -5.61 -12.83 9.75
N GLU A 459 -5.37 -11.68 9.13
CA GLU A 459 -5.88 -10.37 9.56
C GLU A 459 -7.41 -10.33 9.56
N TYR A 460 -8.09 -11.17 8.75
CA TYR A 460 -9.54 -11.29 8.80
C TYR A 460 -10.06 -11.96 10.06
N LEU A 461 -9.24 -12.69 10.82
CA LEU A 461 -9.65 -13.22 12.13
C LEU A 461 -9.86 -12.08 13.12
N TYR A 462 -8.98 -11.07 13.08
CA TYR A 462 -9.16 -9.84 13.85
C TYR A 462 -10.40 -9.08 13.37
N ALA A 463 -10.52 -8.83 12.06
CA ALA A 463 -11.65 -8.09 11.50
C ALA A 463 -13.01 -8.77 11.80
N PHE A 464 -13.07 -10.09 11.65
CA PHE A 464 -14.27 -10.87 11.95
C PHE A 464 -14.61 -10.82 13.44
N SER A 465 -13.63 -11.01 14.33
CA SER A 465 -13.85 -10.91 15.78
C SER A 465 -14.34 -9.51 16.19
N ARG A 466 -13.87 -8.47 15.48
CA ARG A 466 -14.21 -7.08 15.74
C ARG A 466 -15.61 -6.69 15.24
N TYR A 467 -15.95 -7.08 14.00
CA TYR A 467 -17.12 -6.56 13.30
C TYR A 467 -18.23 -7.60 13.08
N GLY A 468 -17.95 -8.90 13.25
CA GLY A 468 -18.91 -9.99 13.04
C GLY A 468 -19.40 -10.15 11.59
N ASP A 469 -18.72 -9.54 10.62
CA ASP A 469 -19.15 -9.51 9.22
C ASP A 469 -18.94 -10.89 8.55
N PRO A 470 -20.00 -11.53 8.00
CA PRO A 470 -19.86 -12.81 7.32
C PRO A 470 -18.91 -12.79 6.12
N ARG A 471 -18.72 -11.64 5.45
CA ARG A 471 -17.72 -11.51 4.38
C ARG A 471 -16.30 -11.59 4.92
N HIS A 472 -16.03 -11.03 6.10
CA HIS A 472 -14.73 -11.16 6.77
C HIS A 472 -14.49 -12.61 7.20
N ALA A 473 -15.52 -13.32 7.68
CA ALA A 473 -15.41 -14.75 7.95
C ALA A 473 -15.06 -15.56 6.69
N ARG A 474 -15.69 -15.26 5.54
CA ARG A 474 -15.33 -15.89 4.26
C ARG A 474 -13.91 -15.57 3.83
N ALA A 475 -13.49 -14.31 3.97
CA ALA A 475 -12.14 -13.88 3.63
C ALA A 475 -11.06 -14.47 4.55
N ALA A 476 -11.42 -14.90 5.75
CA ALA A 476 -10.57 -15.69 6.65
C ALA A 476 -10.41 -17.17 6.24
N THR A 477 -10.86 -17.56 5.06
CA THR A 477 -10.73 -18.93 4.53
C THR A 477 -10.09 -18.95 3.13
N ARG A 478 -9.43 -20.06 2.80
CA ARG A 478 -9.08 -20.44 1.43
C ARG A 478 -10.33 -20.82 0.64
N LEU A 479 -10.22 -20.92 -0.69
CA LEU A 479 -11.36 -21.29 -1.54
C LEU A 479 -11.93 -22.68 -1.24
N ASP A 480 -11.09 -23.61 -0.78
CA ASP A 480 -11.50 -24.95 -0.33
C ASP A 480 -12.25 -24.96 1.02
N GLY A 481 -12.42 -23.79 1.64
CA GLY A 481 -13.06 -23.62 2.95
C GLY A 481 -12.11 -23.76 4.13
N THR A 482 -10.83 -24.07 3.92
CA THR A 482 -9.83 -24.18 4.98
C THR A 482 -9.57 -22.80 5.60
N PRO A 483 -9.81 -22.60 6.90
CA PRO A 483 -9.50 -21.33 7.56
C PRO A 483 -8.00 -20.99 7.55
N PHE A 484 -7.67 -19.71 7.47
CA PHE A 484 -6.30 -19.24 7.66
C PHE A 484 -5.82 -19.44 9.10
N THR A 485 -4.50 -19.40 9.25
CA THR A 485 -3.82 -19.60 10.54
C THR A 485 -4.16 -18.48 11.51
N GLY A 486 -4.25 -18.81 12.80
CA GLY A 486 -4.42 -17.81 13.86
C GLY A 486 -3.10 -17.19 14.31
N GLU A 487 -3.21 -16.26 15.26
CA GLU A 487 -2.09 -15.77 16.05
C GLU A 487 -1.95 -16.64 17.30
N LEU A 488 -0.72 -17.10 17.59
CA LEU A 488 -0.50 -18.20 18.52
C LEU A 488 -1.07 -17.96 19.92
N PHE A 489 -0.88 -16.77 20.48
CA PHE A 489 -1.30 -16.40 21.84
C PHE A 489 -2.63 -15.63 21.90
N GLU A 490 -3.43 -15.68 20.84
CA GLU A 490 -4.77 -15.10 20.78
C GLU A 490 -5.84 -16.20 20.71
N HIS A 491 -7.08 -15.87 21.10
CA HIS A 491 -8.20 -16.77 20.93
C HIS A 491 -8.49 -17.02 19.44
N TYR A 492 -8.64 -18.28 19.04
CA TYR A 492 -8.97 -18.66 17.68
C TYR A 492 -10.49 -18.93 17.53
N PRO A 493 -11.25 -18.09 16.79
CA PRO A 493 -12.73 -18.11 16.79
C PRO A 493 -13.31 -19.16 15.82
N ALA A 494 -12.93 -20.43 15.97
CA ALA A 494 -13.29 -21.49 15.02
C ALA A 494 -14.80 -21.73 14.91
N ALA A 495 -15.52 -21.74 16.04
CA ALA A 495 -16.96 -22.03 16.06
C ALA A 495 -17.77 -20.86 15.49
N GLU A 496 -17.37 -19.63 15.82
CA GLU A 496 -17.95 -18.38 15.34
C GLU A 496 -17.76 -18.25 13.83
N LEU A 497 -16.57 -18.58 13.31
CA LEU A 497 -16.31 -18.61 11.87
C LEU A 497 -17.26 -19.58 11.16
N GLN A 498 -17.39 -20.81 11.64
CA GLN A 498 -18.31 -21.79 11.04
C GLN A 498 -19.76 -21.30 11.02
N ALA A 499 -20.23 -20.69 12.12
CA ALA A 499 -21.56 -20.12 12.20
C ALA A 499 -21.76 -18.95 11.22
N ALA A 500 -20.75 -18.10 11.03
CA ALA A 500 -20.81 -16.99 10.08
C ALA A 500 -20.74 -17.44 8.62
N LEU A 501 -19.95 -18.47 8.31
CA LEU A 501 -19.82 -19.05 6.96
C LEU A 501 -21.11 -19.72 6.46
N ALA A 502 -21.99 -20.14 7.36
CA ALA A 502 -23.30 -20.69 7.03
C ALA A 502 -24.32 -19.63 6.55
N LYS A 503 -24.01 -18.34 6.75
CA LYS A 503 -24.88 -17.23 6.36
C LYS A 503 -24.73 -16.91 4.87
N PRO A 504 -25.83 -16.64 4.13
CA PRO A 504 -25.77 -16.25 2.72
C PRO A 504 -24.93 -14.99 2.46
N GLU A 505 -24.86 -14.09 3.43
CA GLU A 505 -24.07 -12.85 3.40
C GLU A 505 -22.56 -13.11 3.34
N SER A 506 -22.11 -14.34 3.66
CA SER A 506 -20.69 -14.71 3.55
C SER A 506 -20.21 -14.85 2.10
N VAL A 507 -21.11 -14.90 1.12
CA VAL A 507 -20.74 -15.10 -0.29
C VAL A 507 -20.07 -13.84 -0.85
N ILE A 508 -18.80 -13.97 -1.25
CA ILE A 508 -18.05 -12.93 -1.96
C ILE A 508 -18.22 -13.12 -3.46
N ARG A 509 -18.94 -12.21 -4.11
CA ARG A 509 -19.17 -12.22 -5.56
C ARG A 509 -18.18 -11.30 -6.28
N ARG A 510 -17.69 -11.75 -7.43
CA ARG A 510 -16.86 -10.93 -8.32
C ARG A 510 -17.75 -10.32 -9.40
N GLU A 511 -18.16 -9.10 -9.16
CA GLU A 511 -18.95 -8.28 -10.08
C GLU A 511 -18.15 -7.04 -10.47
N PRO A 512 -18.54 -6.31 -11.54
CA PRO A 512 -18.01 -4.99 -11.81
C PRO A 512 -18.19 -4.07 -10.60
N ARG A 513 -17.13 -3.36 -10.23
CA ARG A 513 -17.04 -2.58 -9.00
C ARG A 513 -16.05 -1.44 -9.15
N VAL A 514 -16.19 -0.46 -8.27
CA VAL A 514 -15.34 0.72 -8.27
C VAL A 514 -14.89 1.03 -6.85
N LEU A 515 -13.58 1.26 -6.71
CA LEU A 515 -12.95 1.80 -5.52
C LEU A 515 -12.55 3.23 -5.86
N ASP A 516 -13.56 4.10 -5.97
CA ASP A 516 -13.39 5.44 -6.53
C ASP A 516 -12.67 6.41 -5.58
N GLY A 517 -12.68 6.14 -4.27
CA GLY A 517 -11.85 6.87 -3.32
C GLY A 517 -10.36 6.58 -3.53
N TYR A 518 -10.02 5.31 -3.76
CA TYR A 518 -8.65 4.89 -4.10
C TYR A 518 -8.26 5.23 -5.55
N GLY A 519 -9.24 5.17 -6.45
CA GLY A 519 -9.14 5.48 -7.88
C GLY A 519 -8.93 4.26 -8.77
N VAL A 520 -9.69 3.19 -8.57
CA VAL A 520 -9.60 1.98 -9.42
C VAL A 520 -10.99 1.51 -9.85
N GLY A 521 -11.16 1.26 -11.15
CA GLY A 521 -12.35 0.64 -11.72
C GLY A 521 -12.07 -0.78 -12.18
N ILE A 522 -12.90 -1.74 -11.78
CA ILE A 522 -12.74 -3.15 -12.10
C ILE A 522 -13.98 -3.65 -12.85
N LEU A 523 -13.80 -4.11 -14.08
CA LEU A 523 -14.80 -4.85 -14.84
C LEU A 523 -14.47 -6.33 -14.73
N GLU A 524 -15.23 -7.10 -13.97
CA GLU A 524 -14.99 -8.54 -13.79
C GLU A 524 -16.26 -9.33 -14.13
N SER A 525 -16.11 -10.39 -14.91
CA SER A 525 -17.21 -11.25 -15.35
C SER A 525 -16.77 -12.70 -15.52
N GLY A 526 -17.76 -13.59 -15.56
CA GLY A 526 -17.53 -15.00 -15.77
C GLY A 526 -17.38 -15.85 -14.53
N GLU A 527 -17.36 -17.15 -14.76
CA GLU A 527 -17.12 -18.19 -13.74
C GLU A 527 -15.83 -18.94 -14.05
N ASP A 528 -15.27 -19.62 -13.05
CA ASP A 528 -14.09 -20.46 -13.25
C ASP A 528 -14.41 -21.65 -14.19
N PRO A 529 -13.49 -22.04 -15.09
CA PRO A 529 -12.13 -21.51 -15.29
C PRO A 529 -12.06 -20.30 -16.26
N HIS A 530 -13.19 -19.74 -16.69
CA HIS A 530 -13.28 -18.72 -17.73
C HIS A 530 -13.35 -17.29 -17.22
N ARG A 531 -13.12 -17.02 -15.93
CA ARG A 531 -13.15 -15.65 -15.37
C ARG A 531 -12.27 -14.69 -16.17
N ARG A 532 -12.70 -13.43 -16.24
CA ARG A 532 -11.98 -12.33 -16.89
C ARG A 532 -12.13 -11.05 -16.11
N ALA A 533 -11.10 -10.21 -16.12
CA ALA A 533 -11.14 -8.90 -15.49
C ALA A 533 -10.36 -7.86 -16.31
N VAL A 534 -10.82 -6.62 -16.26
CA VAL A 534 -10.10 -5.45 -16.77
C VAL A 534 -10.04 -4.41 -15.66
N VAL A 535 -8.85 -3.87 -15.42
CA VAL A 535 -8.61 -2.84 -14.41
C VAL A 535 -8.25 -1.54 -15.12
N LEU A 536 -8.92 -0.46 -14.72
CA LEU A 536 -8.57 0.91 -15.08
C LEU A 536 -8.05 1.63 -13.84
N ASN A 537 -6.75 1.93 -13.81
CA ASN A 537 -6.10 2.66 -12.74
C ASN A 537 -6.23 4.17 -12.98
N TYR A 538 -7.00 4.87 -12.15
CA TYR A 538 -7.09 6.32 -12.13
C TYR A 538 -6.74 6.88 -10.74
N SER A 539 -5.87 6.17 -10.00
CA SER A 539 -5.50 6.51 -8.64
C SER A 539 -4.72 7.82 -8.59
N SER A 540 -4.72 8.42 -7.40
CA SER A 540 -3.92 9.60 -7.09
C SER A 540 -3.08 9.33 -5.84
N LEU A 541 -2.20 8.33 -5.94
CA LEU A 541 -1.30 7.95 -4.86
C LEU A 541 -0.33 9.08 -4.49
N ILE A 542 -0.05 9.19 -3.20
CA ILE A 542 0.83 10.23 -2.64
C ILE A 542 2.27 9.72 -2.57
N SER A 543 2.44 8.51 -2.04
CA SER A 543 3.73 7.82 -1.91
C SER A 543 3.67 6.47 -2.61
N HIS A 544 4.84 5.87 -2.89
CA HIS A 544 4.97 4.61 -3.64
C HIS A 544 4.14 4.59 -4.95
N ARG A 545 4.10 5.77 -5.56
CA ARG A 545 3.40 6.06 -6.81
C ARG A 545 4.31 5.79 -7.99
N GLN A 546 3.73 5.27 -9.06
CA GLN A 546 4.29 5.35 -10.40
C GLN A 546 3.48 6.38 -11.19
N GLN A 547 3.98 6.82 -12.34
CA GLN A 547 3.26 7.77 -13.18
C GLN A 547 2.32 7.02 -14.13
N ASP A 548 1.47 6.16 -13.58
CA ASP A 548 0.65 5.18 -14.30
C ASP A 548 -0.81 5.64 -14.49
N ASN A 549 -1.03 6.95 -14.63
CA ASN A 549 -2.36 7.54 -14.71
C ASN A 549 -3.16 6.97 -15.90
N LEU A 550 -4.37 6.47 -15.64
CA LEU A 550 -5.24 5.81 -16.63
C LEU A 550 -4.63 4.55 -17.27
N ASN A 551 -3.67 3.88 -16.60
CA ASN A 551 -3.14 2.60 -17.05
C ASN A 551 -4.20 1.49 -17.08
N LEU A 552 -3.99 0.49 -17.96
CA LEU A 552 -4.91 -0.61 -18.20
C LEU A 552 -4.23 -1.96 -18.02
N GLU A 553 -4.88 -2.83 -17.25
CA GLU A 553 -4.44 -4.22 -17.03
C GLU A 553 -5.58 -5.20 -17.39
N VAL A 554 -5.22 -6.38 -17.91
CA VAL A 554 -6.21 -7.41 -18.30
C VAL A 554 -5.84 -8.76 -17.71
N TYR A 555 -6.83 -9.45 -17.16
CA TYR A 555 -6.71 -10.80 -16.60
C TYR A 555 -7.74 -11.73 -17.23
N ALA A 556 -7.37 -12.99 -17.46
CA ALA A 556 -8.27 -13.97 -18.04
C ALA A 556 -7.82 -15.40 -17.73
N ARG A 557 -8.75 -16.28 -17.35
CA ARG A 557 -8.52 -17.73 -17.24
C ARG A 557 -7.31 -18.11 -16.37
N GLY A 558 -7.05 -17.37 -15.30
CA GLY A 558 -5.87 -17.60 -14.47
C GLY A 558 -4.58 -16.96 -15.02
N LEU A 559 -4.66 -16.04 -15.98
CA LEU A 559 -3.52 -15.32 -16.55
C LEU A 559 -3.59 -13.83 -16.23
N TYR A 560 -2.42 -13.24 -15.97
CA TYR A 560 -2.20 -11.80 -16.04
C TYR A 560 -1.84 -11.45 -17.50
N ALA A 561 -2.88 -11.28 -18.32
CA ALA A 561 -2.79 -11.30 -19.78
C ALA A 561 -2.16 -10.02 -20.38
N LEU A 562 -2.47 -8.86 -19.81
CA LEU A 562 -1.80 -7.60 -20.10
C LEU A 562 -1.26 -7.05 -18.77
N PRO A 563 -0.01 -7.41 -18.41
CA PRO A 563 0.60 -6.98 -17.16
C PRO A 563 1.13 -5.55 -17.24
N ASP A 564 1.28 -4.91 -16.07
CA ASP A 564 2.15 -3.75 -15.88
C ASP A 564 3.55 -4.20 -15.40
N LEU A 565 4.50 -3.27 -15.29
CA LEU A 565 5.85 -3.47 -14.76
C LEU A 565 5.84 -3.95 -13.31
N GLY A 566 5.03 -3.29 -12.50
CA GLY A 566 4.89 -3.51 -11.07
C GLY A 566 6.05 -2.92 -10.24
N TYR A 567 6.39 -3.59 -9.13
CA TYR A 567 7.39 -3.07 -8.19
C TYR A 567 8.79 -2.93 -8.84
N PRO A 568 9.52 -1.83 -8.61
CA PRO A 568 10.82 -1.60 -9.25
C PRO A 568 11.86 -2.67 -8.95
N PHE A 569 12.64 -3.06 -9.96
CA PHE A 569 13.70 -4.06 -9.78
C PHE A 569 14.80 -3.60 -8.80
N THR A 570 15.18 -2.32 -8.88
CA THR A 570 15.96 -1.60 -7.85
C THR A 570 15.44 -0.17 -7.70
N TRP A 571 15.85 0.53 -6.66
CA TRP A 571 15.45 1.91 -6.40
C TRP A 571 16.25 2.96 -7.20
N ASP A 572 17.24 2.55 -8.00
CA ASP A 572 18.23 3.46 -8.60
C ASP A 572 17.73 4.13 -9.89
N TYR A 573 16.73 3.55 -10.57
CA TYR A 573 16.25 4.00 -11.89
C TYR A 573 14.73 4.18 -11.94
N VAL A 574 14.08 4.32 -10.78
CA VAL A 574 12.62 4.39 -10.68
C VAL A 574 12.07 5.58 -11.46
N ALA A 575 12.70 6.75 -11.39
CA ALA A 575 12.20 7.94 -12.09
C ALA A 575 12.40 7.83 -13.62
N GLU A 576 13.49 7.18 -14.05
CA GLU A 576 13.87 7.07 -15.45
C GLU A 576 13.10 5.98 -16.20
N TRP A 577 12.71 4.89 -15.51
CA TRP A 577 12.09 3.71 -16.09
C TRP A 577 10.78 3.31 -15.39
N ASP A 578 10.85 2.67 -14.22
CA ASP A 578 9.71 1.96 -13.60
C ASP A 578 8.53 2.88 -13.29
N GLY A 579 8.82 4.09 -12.81
CA GLY A 579 7.83 5.12 -12.54
C GLY A 579 7.61 6.09 -13.71
N ASN A 580 8.13 5.81 -14.91
CA ASN A 580 7.98 6.70 -16.06
C ASN A 580 6.66 6.45 -16.80
N LEU A 581 5.86 7.51 -17.05
CA LEU A 581 4.54 7.39 -17.71
C LEU A 581 4.57 6.63 -19.03
N MET A 582 5.64 6.78 -19.82
CA MET A 582 5.76 6.12 -21.13
C MET A 582 6.06 4.63 -21.03
N ALA A 583 6.41 4.12 -19.84
CA ALA A 583 6.66 2.71 -19.60
C ALA A 583 5.37 1.91 -19.32
N HIS A 584 4.24 2.59 -19.08
CA HIS A 584 2.95 1.98 -18.80
C HIS A 584 2.01 1.99 -20.02
N ASN A 585 0.93 1.21 -19.97
CA ASN A 585 -0.09 1.12 -21.03
C ASN A 585 -1.05 2.33 -21.00
N THR A 586 -0.53 3.55 -21.15
CA THR A 586 -1.27 4.82 -21.08
C THR A 586 -0.73 5.87 -22.06
N VAL A 587 -1.20 7.12 -21.97
CA VAL A 587 -0.87 8.21 -22.89
C VAL A 587 -0.04 9.30 -22.22
N SER A 588 1.11 9.62 -22.80
CA SER A 588 1.90 10.81 -22.45
C SER A 588 1.61 12.00 -23.36
N VAL A 589 1.77 13.20 -22.81
CA VAL A 589 1.68 14.47 -23.54
C VAL A 589 3.05 15.11 -23.56
N ASP A 590 3.51 15.48 -24.75
CA ASP A 590 4.82 16.08 -25.00
C ASP A 590 6.00 15.28 -24.39
N GLU A 591 5.90 13.96 -24.29
CA GLU A 591 6.90 13.09 -23.62
C GLU A 591 7.28 13.58 -22.21
N THR A 592 6.29 14.08 -21.45
CA THR A 592 6.50 14.60 -20.08
C THR A 592 5.88 13.77 -18.99
N GLN A 593 6.48 13.86 -17.81
CA GLN A 593 5.96 13.25 -16.60
C GLN A 593 4.78 14.06 -16.01
N PRO A 594 3.74 13.38 -15.49
CA PRO A 594 2.64 14.01 -14.76
C PRO A 594 3.10 14.76 -13.51
N ALA A 595 2.25 15.68 -13.06
CA ALA A 595 2.40 16.33 -11.77
C ALA A 595 2.22 15.35 -10.60
N PRO A 596 2.98 15.51 -9.50
CA PRO A 596 2.56 14.93 -8.23
C PRO A 596 1.33 15.66 -7.71
N GLY A 597 0.19 14.98 -7.58
CA GLY A 597 -1.09 15.60 -7.23
C GLY A 597 -2.31 14.70 -7.29
N ILE A 598 -3.45 15.25 -6.88
CA ILE A 598 -4.77 14.60 -6.90
C ILE A 598 -5.51 15.03 -8.16
N GLY A 599 -5.99 14.08 -8.98
CA GLY A 599 -6.69 14.43 -10.22
C GLY A 599 -7.60 13.34 -10.80
N GLY A 600 -7.61 12.15 -10.23
CA GLY A 600 -8.38 11.01 -10.71
C GLY A 600 -9.85 11.03 -10.32
N ALA A 601 -10.74 10.62 -11.23
CA ALA A 601 -12.16 10.40 -10.90
C ALA A 601 -12.86 9.43 -11.86
N GLY A 602 -13.69 8.55 -11.31
CA GLY A 602 -14.65 7.77 -12.08
C GLY A 602 -15.84 8.64 -12.52
N SER A 603 -16.28 8.43 -13.76
CA SER A 603 -17.40 9.16 -14.37
C SER A 603 -18.61 8.27 -14.67
N LEU A 604 -18.39 6.98 -14.97
CA LEU A 604 -19.45 6.02 -15.29
C LEU A 604 -18.98 4.61 -14.94
N LEU A 605 -19.79 3.84 -14.20
CA LEU A 605 -19.68 2.38 -14.12
C LEU A 605 -21.07 1.78 -14.36
N ALA A 606 -21.19 0.86 -15.31
CA ALA A 606 -22.43 0.12 -15.53
C ALA A 606 -22.17 -1.29 -16.09
N SER A 607 -23.08 -2.21 -15.78
CA SER A 607 -23.10 -3.56 -16.33
C SER A 607 -24.53 -3.97 -16.66
N ALA A 608 -24.72 -4.62 -17.83
CA ALA A 608 -25.96 -5.29 -18.20
C ALA A 608 -25.75 -6.28 -19.37
N GLU A 609 -26.33 -7.49 -19.27
CA GLU A 609 -26.34 -8.53 -20.32
C GLU A 609 -24.95 -8.79 -20.97
N GLY A 610 -23.92 -8.91 -20.13
CA GLY A 610 -22.54 -9.19 -20.57
C GLY A 610 -21.80 -7.99 -21.17
N ILE A 611 -22.36 -6.78 -21.06
CA ILE A 611 -21.68 -5.53 -21.43
C ILE A 611 -21.35 -4.76 -20.17
N HIS A 612 -20.07 -4.55 -19.92
CA HIS A 612 -19.56 -3.85 -18.73
C HIS A 612 -18.74 -2.65 -19.18
N VAL A 613 -18.96 -1.48 -18.58
CA VAL A 613 -18.30 -0.23 -18.97
C VAL A 613 -17.81 0.53 -17.74
N ILE A 614 -16.58 1.03 -17.82
CA ILE A 614 -16.02 2.05 -16.94
C ILE A 614 -15.54 3.23 -17.79
N VAL A 615 -15.83 4.45 -17.32
CA VAL A 615 -15.21 5.68 -17.82
C VAL A 615 -14.57 6.39 -16.64
N ALA A 616 -13.29 6.70 -16.76
CA ALA A 616 -12.55 7.49 -15.77
C ALA A 616 -11.70 8.56 -16.45
N ARG A 617 -11.30 9.54 -15.67
CA ARG A 617 -10.46 10.66 -16.10
C ARG A 617 -9.34 10.92 -15.10
N HIS A 618 -8.35 11.69 -15.53
CA HIS A 618 -7.32 12.22 -14.65
C HIS A 618 -6.97 13.66 -15.07
N ASP A 619 -6.37 14.46 -14.18
CA ASP A 619 -5.73 15.75 -14.52
C ASP A 619 -4.21 15.70 -14.27
N PRO A 620 -3.45 14.95 -15.10
CA PRO A 620 -2.00 14.79 -14.90
C PRO A 620 -1.19 16.06 -15.22
N TYR A 621 -1.75 17.00 -15.98
CA TYR A 621 -1.08 18.22 -16.44
C TYR A 621 -1.94 19.46 -16.15
N PRO A 622 -2.08 19.86 -14.87
CA PRO A 622 -2.97 20.94 -14.45
C PRO A 622 -2.51 22.31 -14.97
N VAL A 623 -3.41 23.29 -15.02
CA VAL A 623 -3.11 24.65 -15.50
C VAL A 623 -1.94 25.26 -14.74
N GLY A 624 -0.98 25.83 -15.46
CA GLY A 624 0.21 26.45 -14.86
C GLY A 624 1.28 25.45 -14.39
N PHE A 625 1.09 24.15 -14.63
CA PHE A 625 2.12 23.13 -14.41
C PHE A 625 3.37 23.35 -15.30
N ALA A 626 3.22 24.04 -16.42
CA ALA A 626 4.30 24.41 -17.33
C ALA A 626 5.27 25.45 -16.72
N SER A 627 5.94 25.12 -15.61
CA SER A 627 7.11 25.84 -15.14
C SER A 627 8.35 25.28 -15.87
N GLY A 628 8.64 25.81 -17.06
CA GLY A 628 9.91 25.59 -17.78
C GLY A 628 10.05 24.29 -18.58
N THR A 629 9.60 23.14 -18.06
CA THR A 629 9.85 21.80 -18.70
C THR A 629 8.61 20.89 -18.85
N GLY A 630 7.45 21.25 -18.29
CA GLY A 630 6.21 20.46 -18.38
C GLY A 630 5.48 20.57 -19.73
N ALA A 631 4.54 19.65 -20.01
CA ALA A 631 3.63 19.77 -21.14
C ALA A 631 2.80 21.06 -21.07
N LYS A 632 2.38 21.57 -22.24
CA LYS A 632 1.38 22.65 -22.30
C LYS A 632 0.04 22.18 -21.75
N ASP A 633 -0.83 23.12 -21.38
CA ASP A 633 -2.14 22.86 -20.78
C ASP A 633 -2.91 21.72 -21.48
N VAL A 634 -3.32 20.74 -20.66
CA VAL A 634 -4.20 19.64 -21.06
C VAL A 634 -5.58 19.89 -20.47
N ASP A 635 -6.61 19.76 -21.29
CA ASP A 635 -7.99 19.98 -20.86
C ASP A 635 -8.86 18.72 -20.97
N HIS A 636 -8.41 17.71 -21.71
CA HIS A 636 -9.04 16.39 -21.83
C HIS A 636 -8.00 15.28 -21.61
N TYR A 637 -8.30 14.37 -20.70
CA TYR A 637 -7.56 13.13 -20.42
C TYR A 637 -8.56 12.13 -19.79
N GLU A 638 -9.21 11.32 -20.63
CA GLU A 638 -10.36 10.46 -20.28
C GLU A 638 -10.24 9.11 -21.01
N ARG A 639 -10.50 8.01 -20.30
CA ARG A 639 -10.42 6.66 -20.84
C ARG A 639 -11.75 5.92 -20.64
N THR A 640 -12.31 5.40 -21.73
CA THR A 640 -13.52 4.57 -21.75
C THR A 640 -13.13 3.15 -22.07
N VAL A 641 -13.49 2.21 -21.20
CA VAL A 641 -13.18 0.80 -21.34
C VAL A 641 -14.49 0.00 -21.30
N VAL A 642 -14.66 -0.88 -22.29
CA VAL A 642 -15.84 -1.75 -22.43
C VAL A 642 -15.39 -3.19 -22.50
N LEU A 643 -15.76 -3.99 -21.50
CA LEU A 643 -15.62 -5.44 -21.53
C LEU A 643 -16.89 -6.05 -22.13
N VAL A 644 -16.73 -6.79 -23.22
CA VAL A 644 -17.83 -7.44 -23.95
C VAL A 644 -17.72 -8.95 -23.78
N ASP A 645 -18.61 -9.53 -22.98
CA ASP A 645 -18.83 -10.97 -22.96
C ASP A 645 -19.52 -11.36 -24.27
N VAL A 646 -18.87 -12.19 -25.06
CA VAL A 646 -19.46 -12.78 -26.27
C VAL A 646 -20.38 -13.93 -25.89
N ASP A 647 -19.89 -14.78 -24.99
CA ASP A 647 -20.58 -15.92 -24.40
C ASP A 647 -19.90 -16.29 -23.05
N PRO A 648 -20.25 -17.41 -22.38
CA PRO A 648 -19.61 -17.78 -21.11
C PRO A 648 -18.08 -17.89 -21.15
N GLU A 649 -17.45 -18.15 -22.31
CA GLU A 649 -16.01 -18.40 -22.43
C GLU A 649 -15.26 -17.28 -23.13
N ARG A 650 -15.85 -16.72 -24.19
CA ARG A 650 -15.22 -15.74 -25.10
C ARG A 650 -15.56 -14.31 -24.71
N PHE A 651 -14.58 -13.42 -24.82
CA PHE A 651 -14.75 -12.00 -24.56
C PHE A 651 -13.72 -11.17 -25.36
N TYR A 652 -13.92 -9.86 -25.39
CA TYR A 652 -12.90 -8.90 -25.81
C TYR A 652 -13.11 -7.58 -25.08
N VAL A 653 -12.12 -6.69 -25.16
CA VAL A 653 -12.15 -5.35 -24.55
C VAL A 653 -12.05 -4.30 -25.63
N VAL A 654 -12.89 -3.28 -25.57
CA VAL A 654 -12.75 -2.06 -26.38
C VAL A 654 -12.25 -0.94 -25.49
N ASP A 655 -11.18 -0.29 -25.90
CA ASP A 655 -10.51 0.77 -25.14
C ASP A 655 -10.40 2.04 -26.00
N LEU A 656 -10.89 3.15 -25.46
CA LEU A 656 -10.83 4.47 -26.07
C LEU A 656 -10.21 5.47 -25.11
N PHE A 657 -9.05 5.99 -25.48
CA PHE A 657 -8.39 7.09 -24.80
C PHE A 657 -8.61 8.40 -25.57
N ALA A 658 -9.17 9.42 -24.91
CA ALA A 658 -9.33 10.76 -25.45
C ALA A 658 -8.40 11.74 -24.71
N VAL A 659 -7.58 12.45 -25.46
CA VAL A 659 -6.61 13.43 -24.93
C VAL A 659 -6.58 14.71 -25.76
N ALA A 660 -6.54 15.88 -25.13
CA ALA A 660 -6.45 17.18 -25.81
C ALA A 660 -5.57 18.16 -25.02
N GLY A 661 -4.71 18.89 -25.74
CA GLY A 661 -3.65 19.72 -25.18
C GLY A 661 -2.31 19.44 -25.86
N GLY A 662 -1.23 20.03 -25.33
CA GLY A 662 0.13 19.72 -25.79
C GLY A 662 0.42 19.98 -27.28
N THR A 663 1.49 19.37 -27.79
CA THR A 663 1.87 19.34 -29.20
C THR A 663 2.13 17.92 -29.73
N GLN A 664 2.24 16.91 -28.88
CA GLN A 664 2.30 15.50 -29.23
C GLN A 664 1.67 14.62 -28.16
N HIS A 665 1.04 13.55 -28.60
CA HIS A 665 0.50 12.49 -27.77
C HIS A 665 1.12 11.15 -28.14
N ASP A 666 1.55 10.39 -27.15
CA ASP A 666 2.14 9.06 -27.30
C ASP A 666 1.39 8.07 -26.42
N GLN A 667 0.66 7.14 -27.03
CA GLN A 667 0.14 5.98 -26.32
C GLN A 667 1.17 4.86 -26.37
N SER A 668 1.65 4.45 -25.20
CA SER A 668 2.55 3.31 -25.05
C SER A 668 1.76 2.02 -24.84
N TRP A 669 2.30 0.93 -25.38
CA TRP A 669 1.85 -0.44 -25.17
C TRP A 669 3.03 -1.35 -24.94
N HIS A 670 2.94 -2.21 -23.93
CA HIS A 670 3.78 -3.39 -23.76
C HIS A 670 2.91 -4.59 -23.39
N GLY A 671 3.44 -5.79 -23.64
CA GLY A 671 2.81 -7.04 -23.26
C GLY A 671 3.53 -7.71 -22.09
N PRO A 672 3.30 -9.02 -21.87
CA PRO A 672 4.13 -9.82 -20.99
C PRO A 672 5.55 -9.97 -21.55
N LEU A 673 6.46 -10.60 -20.80
CA LEU A 673 7.83 -10.94 -21.23
C LEU A 673 7.85 -12.04 -22.31
N ARG A 674 7.27 -11.73 -23.47
CA ARG A 674 7.21 -12.55 -24.69
C ARG A 674 7.39 -11.65 -25.91
N PRO A 675 7.98 -12.14 -27.00
CA PRO A 675 8.12 -11.36 -28.23
C PRO A 675 6.76 -10.90 -28.77
N MET A 676 6.69 -9.64 -29.19
CA MET A 676 5.55 -9.02 -29.86
C MET A 676 5.66 -9.26 -31.37
N GLN A 677 4.66 -9.91 -31.93
CA GLN A 677 4.53 -10.07 -33.37
C GLN A 677 3.86 -8.84 -33.96
N ALA A 678 4.53 -8.18 -34.91
CA ALA A 678 4.06 -6.97 -35.56
C ALA A 678 3.33 -7.28 -36.89
N PRO A 679 2.35 -6.44 -37.29
CA PRO A 679 1.73 -6.56 -38.59
C PRO A 679 2.70 -6.17 -39.73
N PRO A 680 2.47 -6.67 -40.96
CA PRO A 680 3.29 -6.33 -42.12
C PRO A 680 2.96 -4.90 -42.61
N LEU A 681 3.55 -3.91 -41.94
CA LEU A 681 3.53 -2.51 -42.35
C LEU A 681 4.84 -2.15 -43.06
N ASP A 682 4.86 -1.00 -43.73
CA ASP A 682 6.08 -0.43 -44.33
C ASP A 682 7.01 0.11 -43.22
N TRP A 683 7.64 -0.80 -42.49
CA TRP A 683 8.55 -0.49 -41.39
C TRP A 683 9.88 0.10 -41.90
N VAL A 684 10.28 1.21 -41.29
CA VAL A 684 11.57 1.88 -41.53
C VAL A 684 12.40 1.77 -40.26
N GLU A 685 13.51 1.03 -40.34
CA GLU A 685 14.47 0.85 -39.25
C GLU A 685 15.31 2.12 -39.03
N GLN A 686 15.46 2.55 -37.79
CA GLN A 686 16.41 3.56 -37.35
C GLN A 686 17.74 2.83 -37.08
N GLY A 687 18.67 2.88 -38.03
CA GLY A 687 19.89 2.07 -38.00
C GLY A 687 20.82 2.23 -36.78
N SER A 688 20.61 3.22 -35.91
CA SER A 688 21.37 3.42 -34.66
C SER A 688 20.57 4.19 -33.61
N GLY A 689 21.12 4.29 -32.39
CA GLY A 689 20.63 5.16 -31.32
C GLY A 689 19.38 4.65 -30.62
N THR A 690 18.57 5.58 -30.12
CA THR A 690 17.43 5.33 -29.24
C THR A 690 16.17 6.03 -29.74
N LEU A 691 15.03 5.86 -29.04
CA LEU A 691 13.81 6.61 -29.37
C LEU A 691 14.04 8.13 -29.30
N ALA A 692 14.92 8.59 -28.41
CA ALA A 692 15.31 9.99 -28.28
C ALA A 692 16.03 10.56 -29.51
N GLY A 693 16.67 9.72 -30.34
CA GLY A 693 17.36 10.14 -31.56
C GLY A 693 18.37 9.11 -32.04
N PRO A 694 18.70 9.08 -33.35
CA PRO A 694 19.65 8.12 -33.92
C PRO A 694 21.10 8.30 -33.42
N GLU A 695 21.44 9.48 -32.92
CA GLU A 695 22.73 9.84 -32.33
C GLU A 695 22.80 9.66 -30.80
N VAL A 696 21.67 9.37 -30.15
CA VAL A 696 21.61 9.24 -28.68
C VAL A 696 21.90 7.79 -28.29
N ALA A 697 23.01 7.57 -27.60
CA ALA A 697 23.37 6.26 -27.04
C ALA A 697 22.40 5.81 -25.95
N GLN A 698 22.25 4.50 -25.77
CA GLN A 698 21.38 3.95 -24.73
C GLN A 698 21.82 4.43 -23.35
N PHE A 699 20.87 4.88 -22.52
CA PHE A 699 21.06 5.44 -21.18
C PHE A 699 21.80 6.79 -21.13
N ALA A 700 22.08 7.42 -22.27
CA ALA A 700 22.69 8.75 -22.30
C ALA A 700 21.68 9.84 -21.93
N GLU A 701 22.22 10.96 -21.46
CA GLU A 701 21.49 12.23 -21.45
C GLU A 701 21.26 12.73 -22.88
N TYR A 702 20.13 13.39 -23.12
CA TYR A 702 19.81 14.03 -24.39
C TYR A 702 19.03 15.32 -24.19
N ALA A 703 19.01 16.17 -25.21
CA ALA A 703 18.09 17.29 -25.30
C ALA A 703 16.93 16.89 -26.21
N ASP A 704 15.69 16.96 -25.71
CA ASP A 704 14.53 16.67 -26.54
C ASP A 704 14.19 17.84 -27.48
N ARG A 705 13.23 17.63 -28.37
CA ARG A 705 12.81 18.65 -29.35
C ARG A 705 12.16 19.89 -28.74
N TRP A 706 11.82 19.86 -27.45
CA TRP A 706 11.31 21.01 -26.70
C TRP A 706 12.42 21.76 -25.95
N GLY A 707 13.68 21.33 -26.10
CA GLY A 707 14.86 21.97 -25.49
C GLY A 707 15.14 21.53 -24.05
N ARG A 708 14.51 20.45 -23.57
CA ARG A 708 14.65 19.96 -22.20
C ARG A 708 15.70 18.87 -22.14
N ARG A 709 16.50 18.85 -21.08
CA ARG A 709 17.54 17.83 -20.87
C ARG A 709 17.01 16.69 -20.02
N TRP A 710 17.15 15.47 -20.50
CA TRP A 710 16.65 14.27 -19.84
C TRP A 710 17.64 13.11 -19.90
N LYS A 711 17.50 12.20 -18.94
CA LYS A 711 17.92 10.80 -19.02
C LYS A 711 16.74 9.99 -18.51
N GLN A 712 15.95 9.43 -19.42
CA GLN A 712 14.67 8.78 -19.10
C GLN A 712 14.25 7.87 -20.26
N PHE A 713 13.10 7.21 -20.12
CA PHE A 713 12.51 6.23 -21.04
C PHE A 713 12.89 6.33 -22.54
N PRO A 714 12.78 7.48 -23.26
CA PRO A 714 13.16 7.52 -24.67
C PRO A 714 14.63 7.19 -24.98
N SER A 715 15.59 7.49 -24.07
CA SER A 715 16.98 7.07 -24.27
C SER A 715 17.26 5.64 -23.80
N PHE A 716 16.26 4.93 -23.28
CA PHE A 716 16.39 3.55 -22.78
C PHE A 716 15.91 2.53 -23.82
N LEU A 717 15.10 2.95 -24.80
CA LEU A 717 14.64 2.12 -25.92
C LEU A 717 15.60 2.19 -27.10
N THR A 718 15.98 1.03 -27.64
CA THR A 718 16.80 0.85 -28.85
C THR A 718 16.07 -0.04 -29.87
N GLY A 719 16.71 -0.34 -31.01
CA GLY A 719 16.11 -1.16 -32.06
C GLY A 719 14.86 -0.51 -32.66
N ILE A 720 14.92 0.81 -32.87
CA ILE A 720 13.73 1.60 -33.21
C ILE A 720 13.35 1.39 -34.65
N ARG A 721 12.07 1.09 -34.91
CA ARG A 721 11.48 1.14 -36.25
C ARG A 721 10.15 1.89 -36.28
N ARG A 722 9.82 2.49 -37.41
CA ARG A 722 8.62 3.34 -37.56
C ARG A 722 7.82 2.96 -38.79
N ALA A 723 6.50 3.01 -38.68
CA ALA A 723 5.60 2.86 -39.81
C ALA A 723 4.42 3.84 -39.72
N ARG A 724 3.75 4.07 -40.85
CA ARG A 724 2.49 4.81 -40.91
C ARG A 724 1.31 3.86 -40.77
N LEU A 725 0.46 4.07 -39.78
CA LEU A 725 -0.78 3.31 -39.59
C LEU A 725 -1.95 4.07 -40.23
N ALA A 726 -2.37 3.65 -41.42
CA ALA A 726 -3.47 4.27 -42.18
C ALA A 726 -4.82 3.55 -42.03
N GLY A 727 -4.81 2.28 -41.59
CA GLY A 727 -6.01 1.50 -41.30
C GLY A 727 -5.78 0.59 -40.09
N PRO A 728 -6.80 -0.16 -39.63
CA PRO A 728 -6.66 -1.06 -38.50
C PRO A 728 -5.55 -2.10 -38.71
N ALA A 729 -4.72 -2.34 -37.70
CA ALA A 729 -3.68 -3.37 -37.73
C ALA A 729 -3.57 -4.08 -36.38
N VAL A 730 -2.93 -5.26 -36.36
CA VAL A 730 -2.92 -6.17 -35.21
C VAL A 730 -1.51 -6.51 -34.79
N TRP A 731 -1.22 -6.31 -33.50
CA TRP A 731 -0.04 -6.82 -32.82
C TRP A 731 -0.46 -8.01 -31.95
N SER A 732 0.40 -9.02 -31.81
CA SER A 732 0.05 -10.20 -31.03
C SER A 732 1.18 -10.78 -30.20
N TRP A 733 0.81 -11.35 -29.07
CA TRP A 733 1.68 -12.12 -28.19
C TRP A 733 1.20 -13.57 -28.14
N ASP A 734 2.13 -14.49 -28.36
CA ASP A 734 1.97 -15.91 -28.05
C ASP A 734 2.59 -16.18 -26.68
N TYR A 735 1.76 -16.61 -25.73
CA TYR A 735 2.22 -16.85 -24.38
C TYR A 735 3.05 -18.13 -24.25
N GLY A 736 3.05 -19.00 -25.27
CA GLY A 736 3.79 -20.27 -25.27
C GLY A 736 3.22 -21.29 -24.28
N LEU A 737 1.99 -21.09 -23.82
CA LEU A 737 1.33 -21.99 -22.89
C LEU A 737 0.68 -23.17 -23.65
N PRO A 738 0.64 -24.39 -23.07
CA PRO A 738 0.09 -25.58 -23.74
C PRO A 738 -1.36 -25.42 -24.21
N GLU A 739 -2.15 -24.59 -23.54
CA GLU A 739 -3.55 -24.36 -23.90
C GLU A 739 -3.70 -23.44 -25.12
N GLY A 740 -2.62 -22.79 -25.58
CA GLY A 740 -2.60 -21.92 -26.75
C GLY A 740 -3.14 -20.51 -26.47
N ASP A 741 -2.90 -19.98 -25.28
CA ASP A 741 -3.32 -18.62 -24.92
C ASP A 741 -2.47 -17.54 -25.60
N GLY A 742 -3.12 -16.44 -25.96
CA GLY A 742 -2.46 -15.28 -26.51
C GLY A 742 -3.30 -14.01 -26.40
N LEU A 743 -2.67 -12.90 -26.76
CA LEU A 743 -3.28 -11.57 -26.82
C LEU A 743 -3.13 -11.01 -28.23
N ARG A 744 -4.20 -10.39 -28.73
CA ARG A 744 -4.18 -9.51 -29.90
C ARG A 744 -4.59 -8.10 -29.50
N LEU A 745 -3.76 -7.14 -29.88
CA LEU A 745 -4.02 -5.71 -29.79
C LEU A 745 -4.32 -5.18 -31.19
N HIS A 746 -5.58 -4.84 -31.45
CA HIS A 746 -5.99 -4.15 -32.66
C HIS A 746 -5.90 -2.64 -32.43
N LEU A 747 -5.03 -1.92 -33.15
CA LEU A 747 -5.03 -0.45 -33.14
C LEU A 747 -5.82 0.11 -34.32
N VAL A 748 -6.69 1.08 -34.05
CA VAL A 748 -7.58 1.70 -35.04
C VAL A 748 -7.27 3.20 -35.17
N PRO A 749 -6.82 3.67 -36.34
CA PRO A 749 -6.50 5.09 -36.53
C PRO A 749 -7.74 5.97 -36.72
N VAL A 750 -8.31 6.44 -35.60
CA VAL A 750 -9.43 7.42 -35.57
C VAL A 750 -8.94 8.84 -35.78
N GLY A 751 -9.58 9.61 -36.67
CA GLY A 751 -9.15 10.99 -36.97
C GLY A 751 -7.97 11.02 -37.94
N GLY A 752 -7.84 9.98 -38.76
CA GLY A 752 -6.78 9.84 -39.78
C GLY A 752 -5.52 9.12 -39.30
N PRO A 753 -4.55 8.90 -40.21
CA PRO A 753 -3.36 8.09 -39.97
C PRO A 753 -2.51 8.57 -38.79
N MET A 754 -1.82 7.64 -38.12
CA MET A 754 -0.88 7.92 -37.04
C MET A 754 0.47 7.25 -37.29
N ALA A 755 1.52 7.67 -36.57
CA ALA A 755 2.79 6.96 -36.56
C ALA A 755 2.74 5.84 -35.53
N VAL A 756 3.28 4.68 -35.87
CA VAL A 756 3.56 3.59 -34.92
C VAL A 756 5.06 3.34 -34.87
N ILE A 757 5.58 3.23 -33.65
CA ILE A 757 7.00 3.10 -33.37
C ILE A 757 7.18 1.84 -32.52
N GLN A 758 8.14 0.99 -32.86
CA GLN A 758 8.50 -0.16 -32.05
C GLN A 758 9.96 -0.07 -31.64
N GLY A 759 10.26 -0.60 -30.45
CA GLY A 759 11.62 -0.69 -29.92
C GLY A 759 11.65 -1.59 -28.68
N ALA A 760 12.85 -1.88 -28.19
CA ALA A 760 13.06 -2.67 -26.99
C ALA A 760 13.94 -1.92 -25.98
N GLY A 761 13.67 -2.08 -24.69
CA GLY A 761 14.39 -1.36 -23.64
C GLY A 761 14.42 -2.08 -22.30
N ARG A 762 15.22 -1.55 -21.38
CA ARG A 762 15.35 -2.00 -19.99
C ARG A 762 15.86 -0.90 -19.07
N SER A 763 15.72 -1.05 -17.76
CA SER A 763 16.54 -0.27 -16.82
C SER A 763 17.99 -0.79 -16.78
N PRO A 764 18.99 0.05 -16.45
CA PRO A 764 20.37 -0.38 -16.30
C PRO A 764 20.58 -1.41 -15.19
N ALA A 765 19.65 -1.52 -14.23
CA ALA A 765 19.70 -2.52 -13.16
C ALA A 765 19.45 -3.95 -13.67
N HIS A 766 18.71 -4.12 -14.77
CA HIS A 766 18.53 -5.42 -15.40
C HIS A 766 19.78 -5.84 -16.19
N PRO A 767 20.06 -7.15 -16.32
CA PRO A 767 21.15 -7.64 -17.16
C PRO A 767 20.90 -7.33 -18.66
N PRO A 768 21.94 -7.23 -19.50
CA PRO A 768 21.80 -6.98 -20.94
C PRO A 768 20.95 -8.00 -21.71
N SER A 769 20.80 -9.22 -21.18
CA SER A 769 19.96 -10.28 -21.75
C SER A 769 18.47 -10.09 -21.51
N TRP A 770 18.07 -9.18 -20.63
CA TRP A 770 16.67 -8.88 -20.33
C TRP A 770 16.22 -7.66 -21.13
N SER A 771 15.04 -7.69 -21.76
CA SER A 771 14.47 -6.53 -22.43
C SER A 771 12.96 -6.66 -22.59
N MET A 772 12.28 -5.53 -22.72
CA MET A 772 10.86 -5.45 -23.03
C MET A 772 10.64 -4.74 -24.36
N GLU A 773 9.74 -5.27 -25.17
CA GLU A 773 9.32 -4.66 -26.42
C GLU A 773 8.12 -3.72 -26.18
N TYR A 774 8.20 -2.53 -26.78
CA TYR A 774 7.19 -1.49 -26.71
C TYR A 774 6.65 -1.15 -28.09
N LEU A 775 5.37 -0.82 -28.15
CA LEU A 775 4.69 -0.19 -29.28
C LEU A 775 4.19 1.19 -28.85
N ILE A 776 4.61 2.23 -29.56
CA ILE A 776 4.19 3.61 -29.31
C ILE A 776 3.36 4.09 -30.49
N ALA A 777 2.10 4.41 -30.23
CA ALA A 777 1.21 5.08 -31.17
C ALA A 777 1.32 6.60 -30.95
N ARG A 778 1.83 7.32 -31.95
CA ARG A 778 2.17 8.74 -31.87
C ARG A 778 1.28 9.58 -32.78
N ARG A 779 0.73 10.66 -32.21
CA ARG A 779 -0.01 11.69 -32.94
C ARG A 779 0.56 13.09 -32.68
N PRO A 780 0.76 13.93 -33.72
CA PRO A 780 0.93 15.36 -33.50
C PRO A 780 -0.40 15.95 -32.97
N ALA A 781 -0.30 16.88 -32.03
CA ALA A 781 -1.45 17.62 -31.53
C ALA A 781 -1.46 19.04 -32.11
N HIS A 782 -2.63 19.48 -32.59
CA HIS A 782 -2.82 20.80 -33.19
C HIS A 782 -3.93 21.56 -32.44
N GLY A 783 -3.53 22.48 -31.56
CA GLY A 783 -4.47 23.26 -30.76
C GLY A 783 -5.20 22.40 -29.72
N ARG A 784 -6.52 22.61 -29.55
CA ARG A 784 -7.36 21.92 -28.57
C ARG A 784 -8.19 20.77 -29.16
N ALA A 785 -7.90 20.34 -30.39
CA ALA A 785 -8.58 19.21 -30.97
C ALA A 785 -8.13 17.91 -30.28
N PRO A 786 -9.06 17.07 -29.79
CA PRO A 786 -8.71 15.83 -29.13
C PRO A 786 -8.11 14.80 -30.11
N SER A 787 -7.07 14.12 -29.66
CA SER A 787 -6.60 12.86 -30.23
C SER A 787 -7.38 11.70 -29.60
N TYR A 788 -7.69 10.72 -30.43
CA TYR A 788 -8.35 9.49 -30.02
C TYR A 788 -7.43 8.30 -30.30
N PHE A 789 -7.16 7.53 -29.27
CA PHE A 789 -6.47 6.25 -29.36
C PHE A 789 -7.50 5.16 -29.08
N LEU A 790 -7.81 4.40 -30.12
CA LEU A 790 -8.81 3.34 -30.06
C LEU A 790 -8.15 2.00 -30.28
N SER A 791 -8.39 1.09 -29.33
CA SER A 791 -7.88 -0.27 -29.38
C SER A 791 -8.95 -1.32 -29.08
N VAL A 792 -8.75 -2.54 -29.59
CA VAL A 792 -9.52 -3.73 -29.20
C VAL A 792 -8.53 -4.80 -28.74
N LEU A 793 -8.68 -5.26 -27.49
CA LEU A 793 -7.87 -6.31 -26.90
C LEU A 793 -8.66 -7.62 -26.95
N ASP A 794 -8.07 -8.65 -27.56
CA ASP A 794 -8.62 -10.00 -27.67
C ASP A 794 -7.70 -10.98 -26.97
N VAL A 795 -8.12 -11.45 -25.79
CA VAL A 795 -7.39 -12.45 -25.00
C VAL A 795 -8.06 -13.80 -25.22
N PHE A 796 -7.42 -14.65 -26.01
CA PHE A 796 -8.03 -15.87 -26.54
C PHE A 796 -7.25 -17.12 -26.12
N GLN A 797 -7.88 -18.28 -26.33
CA GLN A 797 -7.26 -19.58 -26.18
C GLN A 797 -7.47 -20.36 -27.48
N LYS A 798 -6.38 -20.80 -28.12
CA LYS A 798 -6.29 -21.45 -29.45
C LYS A 798 -6.73 -20.59 -30.62
N THR A 799 -7.95 -20.04 -30.59
CA THR A 799 -8.53 -19.28 -31.69
C THR A 799 -8.97 -17.89 -31.24
N PRO A 800 -8.48 -16.83 -31.90
CA PRO A 800 -8.89 -15.45 -31.67
C PRO A 800 -10.42 -15.27 -31.73
N VAL A 801 -10.96 -14.50 -30.78
CA VAL A 801 -12.39 -14.13 -30.76
C VAL A 801 -12.66 -13.03 -31.79
N VAL A 802 -11.69 -12.12 -31.96
CA VAL A 802 -11.79 -10.99 -32.89
C VAL A 802 -11.07 -11.34 -34.20
N GLN A 803 -11.86 -11.53 -35.26
CA GLN A 803 -11.33 -11.80 -36.59
C GLN A 803 -10.97 -10.52 -37.35
N ARG A 804 -11.77 -9.46 -37.15
CA ARG A 804 -11.59 -8.17 -37.83
C ARG A 804 -12.21 -7.04 -37.03
N VAL A 805 -11.56 -5.87 -37.06
CA VAL A 805 -12.10 -4.60 -36.55
C VAL A 805 -12.21 -3.62 -37.70
N ARG A 806 -13.35 -2.94 -37.83
CA ARG A 806 -13.59 -1.91 -38.84
C ARG A 806 -14.22 -0.67 -38.19
N LEU A 807 -13.67 0.49 -38.49
CA LEU A 807 -14.27 1.77 -38.13
C LEU A 807 -15.40 2.08 -39.12
N LEU A 808 -16.65 2.14 -38.64
CA LEU A 808 -17.83 2.42 -39.46
C LEU A 808 -18.11 3.92 -39.56
N SER A 809 -17.88 4.65 -38.46
CA SER A 809 -18.06 6.09 -38.38
C SER A 809 -17.16 6.65 -37.28
N GLU A 810 -16.64 7.86 -37.48
CA GLU A 810 -15.89 8.59 -36.44
C GLU A 810 -16.82 9.46 -35.58
N TRP A 811 -17.92 9.96 -36.16
CA TRP A 811 -18.80 10.97 -35.56
C TRP A 811 -20.27 10.69 -35.89
N PRO A 812 -21.00 9.93 -35.05
CA PRO A 812 -20.56 9.31 -33.79
C PRO A 812 -19.55 8.19 -33.99
N LEU A 813 -18.73 7.90 -32.97
CA LEU A 813 -17.72 6.84 -33.05
C LEU A 813 -18.38 5.46 -33.00
N VAL A 814 -18.27 4.69 -34.09
CA VAL A 814 -18.87 3.36 -34.24
C VAL A 814 -17.87 2.37 -34.83
N LEU A 815 -17.73 1.25 -34.15
CA LEU A 815 -16.88 0.13 -34.53
C LEU A 815 -17.72 -1.09 -34.90
N GLU A 816 -17.25 -1.84 -35.89
CA GLU A 816 -17.68 -3.19 -36.18
C GLU A 816 -16.58 -4.17 -35.73
N VAL A 817 -16.93 -5.10 -34.86
CA VAL A 817 -16.08 -6.22 -34.44
C VAL A 817 -16.64 -7.49 -35.04
N THR A 818 -15.91 -8.11 -35.96
CA THR A 818 -16.28 -9.40 -36.58
C THR A 818 -15.75 -10.54 -35.72
N ARG A 819 -16.64 -11.46 -35.36
CA ARG A 819 -16.39 -12.69 -34.61
C ARG A 819 -16.65 -13.91 -35.50
N PRO A 820 -16.13 -15.11 -35.16
CA PRO A 820 -16.38 -16.32 -35.95
C PRO A 820 -17.88 -16.63 -36.19
N ASP A 821 -18.72 -16.28 -35.22
CA ASP A 821 -20.15 -16.58 -35.18
C ASP A 821 -21.05 -15.36 -35.40
N GLY A 822 -20.49 -14.15 -35.60
CA GLY A 822 -21.31 -12.95 -35.66
C GLY A 822 -20.55 -11.64 -35.78
N VAL A 823 -21.27 -10.55 -35.56
CA VAL A 823 -20.73 -9.19 -35.62
C VAL A 823 -21.30 -8.37 -34.48
N ASP A 824 -20.45 -7.58 -33.84
CA ASP A 824 -20.87 -6.57 -32.88
C ASP A 824 -20.67 -5.15 -33.43
N GLU A 825 -21.67 -4.28 -33.24
CA GLU A 825 -21.57 -2.84 -33.44
C GLU A 825 -21.41 -2.16 -32.07
N VAL A 826 -20.29 -1.47 -31.88
CA VAL A 826 -19.95 -0.78 -30.63
C VAL A 826 -19.95 0.73 -30.87
N HIS A 827 -20.86 1.45 -30.22
CA HIS A 827 -20.91 2.91 -30.20
C HIS A 827 -20.26 3.42 -28.91
N LEU A 828 -19.38 4.40 -29.05
CA LEU A 828 -18.66 5.03 -27.94
C LEU A 828 -18.93 6.53 -27.95
N ALA A 829 -19.37 7.06 -26.81
CA ALA A 829 -19.53 8.50 -26.66
C ALA A 829 -18.17 9.20 -26.59
N THR A 830 -18.01 10.27 -27.38
CA THR A 830 -16.83 11.14 -27.39
C THR A 830 -17.25 12.59 -27.12
N PRO A 831 -17.78 12.90 -25.91
CA PRO A 831 -18.31 14.22 -25.64
C PRO A 831 -17.21 15.30 -25.74
N PRO A 832 -17.48 16.43 -26.43
CA PRO A 832 -16.51 17.50 -26.57
C PRO A 832 -16.30 18.24 -25.25
N GLY A 833 -15.21 18.99 -25.17
CA GLY A 833 -14.89 19.84 -24.03
C GLY A 833 -14.13 19.12 -22.91
N PRO A 834 -13.74 19.86 -21.86
CA PRO A 834 -12.74 19.41 -20.91
C PRO A 834 -13.23 18.24 -20.04
N SER A 835 -12.38 17.25 -19.82
CA SER A 835 -12.66 16.19 -18.85
C SER A 835 -12.33 16.62 -17.42
N ARG A 836 -11.42 17.57 -17.19
CA ARG A 836 -10.97 17.96 -15.83
C ARG A 836 -12.04 18.60 -14.91
N THR A 837 -13.22 18.99 -15.43
CA THR A 837 -14.28 19.64 -14.63
C THR A 837 -15.31 18.65 -14.13
N THR A 838 -15.86 18.78 -12.92
CA THR A 838 -16.88 17.87 -12.37
C THR A 838 -18.26 17.95 -13.04
N ALA A 839 -18.45 18.77 -14.06
CA ALA A 839 -19.71 18.92 -14.77
C ALA A 839 -20.23 17.58 -15.32
N HIS A 840 -21.54 17.51 -15.53
CA HIS A 840 -22.18 16.40 -16.24
C HIS A 840 -21.56 16.26 -17.63
N ARG A 841 -21.17 15.04 -17.99
CA ARG A 841 -20.71 14.67 -19.34
C ARG A 841 -21.68 13.62 -19.88
N PRO A 842 -22.22 13.79 -21.10
CA PRO A 842 -23.15 12.84 -21.70
C PRO A 842 -22.37 11.62 -22.23
N LEU A 843 -21.84 10.82 -21.31
CA LEU A 843 -21.08 9.62 -21.59
C LEU A 843 -22.02 8.44 -21.78
N GLY A 844 -21.55 7.41 -22.48
CA GLY A 844 -22.36 6.23 -22.72
C GLY A 844 -21.79 5.32 -23.79
N VAL A 845 -22.35 4.12 -23.85
CA VAL A 845 -21.98 3.09 -24.82
C VAL A 845 -23.23 2.37 -25.32
N ARG A 846 -23.16 1.87 -26.56
CA ARG A 846 -24.13 0.90 -27.06
C ARG A 846 -23.40 -0.25 -27.72
N VAL A 847 -23.75 -1.47 -27.34
CA VAL A 847 -23.26 -2.68 -27.98
C VAL A 847 -24.46 -3.44 -28.55
N ARG A 848 -24.45 -3.64 -29.86
CA ARG A 848 -25.42 -4.49 -30.55
C ARG A 848 -24.71 -5.70 -31.12
N SER A 849 -25.25 -6.89 -30.90
CA SER A 849 -24.66 -8.13 -31.43
C SER A 849 -25.63 -8.80 -32.40
N ARG A 850 -25.12 -9.26 -33.55
CA ARG A 850 -25.86 -10.09 -34.51
C ARG A 850 -25.16 -11.42 -34.79
N GLN A 851 -25.95 -12.45 -35.02
CA GLN A 851 -25.52 -13.75 -35.55
C GLN A 851 -26.28 -13.99 -36.86
N GLY A 852 -25.54 -14.15 -37.97
CA GLY A 852 -26.13 -14.07 -39.32
C GLY A 852 -26.85 -12.72 -39.53
N GLU A 853 -28.10 -12.76 -39.96
CA GLU A 853 -28.94 -11.56 -40.17
C GLU A 853 -29.69 -11.11 -38.90
N ARG A 854 -29.67 -11.92 -37.84
CA ARG A 854 -30.47 -11.69 -36.64
C ARG A 854 -29.67 -10.94 -35.58
N TRP A 855 -30.19 -9.80 -35.13
CA TRP A 855 -29.74 -9.17 -33.88
C TRP A 855 -30.14 -10.06 -32.69
N ILE A 856 -29.26 -10.22 -31.70
CA ILE A 856 -29.50 -11.06 -30.52
C ILE A 856 -29.37 -10.26 -29.21
N ARG A 857 -28.69 -9.12 -29.24
CA ARG A 857 -28.44 -8.26 -28.09
C ARG A 857 -28.36 -6.80 -28.53
N ASP A 858 -28.96 -5.90 -27.76
CA ASP A 858 -28.81 -4.44 -27.87
C ASP A 858 -28.83 -3.85 -26.46
N VAL A 859 -27.65 -3.49 -25.96
CA VAL A 859 -27.46 -2.88 -24.64
C VAL A 859 -27.04 -1.43 -24.84
N GLN A 860 -27.76 -0.51 -24.20
CA GLN A 860 -27.49 0.92 -24.23
C GLN A 860 -27.30 1.42 -22.80
N VAL A 861 -26.23 2.15 -22.57
CA VAL A 861 -25.88 2.78 -21.29
C VAL A 861 -25.70 4.27 -21.52
N GLY A 862 -26.35 5.11 -20.71
CA GLY A 862 -26.15 6.55 -20.76
C GLY A 862 -26.52 7.18 -22.11
N GLU A 863 -25.71 8.12 -22.58
CA GLU A 863 -25.83 8.75 -23.90
C GLU A 863 -24.65 8.29 -24.78
N TYR A 864 -24.87 7.32 -25.67
CA TYR A 864 -23.81 6.71 -26.49
C TYR A 864 -23.45 7.50 -27.74
N ALA A 865 -24.23 8.54 -28.06
CA ALA A 865 -23.99 9.53 -29.09
C ALA A 865 -24.86 10.76 -28.81
N ARG A 866 -24.50 11.94 -29.32
CA ARG A 866 -25.22 13.19 -29.05
C ARG A 866 -26.74 13.05 -29.24
N GLY A 867 -27.50 13.21 -28.16
CA GLY A 867 -28.96 13.08 -28.11
C GLY A 867 -29.51 11.67 -28.33
N LYS A 868 -28.69 10.62 -28.18
CA LYS A 868 -29.06 9.21 -28.40
C LYS A 868 -28.71 8.35 -27.19
N GLY A 869 -29.65 7.48 -26.80
CA GLY A 869 -29.50 6.57 -25.68
C GLY A 869 -30.54 6.83 -24.58
N PRO A 870 -30.56 6.01 -23.52
CA PRO A 870 -31.48 6.18 -22.41
C PRO A 870 -31.16 7.39 -21.52
N GLY A 871 -29.96 7.99 -21.63
CA GLY A 871 -29.55 9.18 -20.88
C GLY A 871 -29.29 8.91 -19.40
N TYR A 872 -29.47 9.94 -18.56
CA TYR A 872 -29.19 9.90 -17.13
C TYR A 872 -30.46 10.18 -16.31
N ALA A 873 -30.52 9.61 -15.11
CA ALA A 873 -31.42 10.07 -14.06
C ALA A 873 -30.65 11.05 -13.17
N THR A 874 -31.25 12.18 -12.82
CA THR A 874 -30.62 13.22 -12.01
C THR A 874 -31.50 13.60 -10.82
N GLY A 875 -30.88 14.20 -9.81
CA GLY A 875 -31.56 14.75 -8.64
C GLY A 875 -30.63 15.60 -7.78
N THR A 876 -31.13 16.04 -6.64
CA THR A 876 -30.36 16.82 -5.65
C THR A 876 -30.53 16.22 -4.26
N ILE A 877 -29.45 16.19 -3.48
CA ILE A 877 -29.49 15.78 -2.07
C ILE A 877 -30.26 16.83 -1.28
N CYS A 878 -31.39 16.42 -0.69
CA CYS A 878 -32.24 17.27 0.13
C CYS A 878 -31.98 17.08 1.62
N ASP A 879 -31.62 15.86 2.02
CA ASP A 879 -31.34 15.48 3.39
C ASP A 879 -30.39 14.27 3.41
N LEU A 880 -29.79 13.95 4.55
CA LEU A 880 -28.86 12.83 4.69
C LEU A 880 -28.69 12.36 6.14
N ASP A 881 -28.12 11.17 6.29
CA ASP A 881 -27.62 10.61 7.55
C ASP A 881 -26.26 9.98 7.27
N TYR A 882 -25.20 10.65 7.71
CA TYR A 882 -23.82 10.20 7.51
C TYR A 882 -23.48 8.93 8.30
N ALA A 883 -24.13 8.69 9.45
CA ALA A 883 -23.84 7.52 10.28
C ALA A 883 -24.31 6.22 9.62
N THR A 884 -25.40 6.30 8.83
CA THR A 884 -25.97 5.14 8.12
C THR A 884 -25.73 5.18 6.60
N ASN A 885 -24.90 6.11 6.11
CA ASN A 885 -24.61 6.33 4.69
C ASN A 885 -25.88 6.53 3.84
N ARG A 886 -26.87 7.26 4.36
CA ARG A 886 -28.15 7.50 3.67
C ARG A 886 -28.24 8.91 3.11
N VAL A 887 -28.74 9.04 1.89
CA VAL A 887 -29.05 10.33 1.25
C VAL A 887 -30.50 10.34 0.77
N ALA A 888 -31.22 11.43 1.02
CA ALA A 888 -32.54 11.68 0.49
C ALA A 888 -32.43 12.54 -0.78
N VAL A 889 -32.92 12.02 -1.90
CA VAL A 889 -32.81 12.68 -3.20
C VAL A 889 -34.17 13.14 -3.69
N SER A 890 -34.24 14.40 -4.14
CA SER A 890 -35.32 14.90 -4.99
C SER A 890 -35.12 14.39 -6.41
N ALA A 891 -35.75 13.26 -6.73
CA ALA A 891 -35.61 12.60 -8.03
C ALA A 891 -36.77 12.93 -8.96
N ALA A 892 -36.48 13.18 -10.24
CA ALA A 892 -37.51 13.36 -11.26
C ALA A 892 -38.41 12.11 -11.41
N ALA A 893 -39.64 12.29 -11.88
CA ALA A 893 -40.54 11.17 -12.16
C ALA A 893 -39.91 10.16 -13.13
N GLY A 894 -39.97 8.86 -12.83
CA GLY A 894 -39.37 7.80 -13.65
C GLY A 894 -37.86 7.59 -13.45
N ALA A 895 -37.23 8.20 -12.44
CA ALA A 895 -35.83 7.97 -12.07
C ALA A 895 -35.60 6.70 -11.21
N GLN A 896 -36.66 6.09 -10.69
CA GLN A 896 -36.59 5.01 -9.69
C GLN A 896 -35.76 3.81 -10.14
N ALA A 897 -35.91 3.38 -11.40
CA ALA A 897 -35.16 2.24 -11.93
C ALA A 897 -33.65 2.51 -12.04
N ALA A 898 -33.25 3.76 -12.29
CA ALA A 898 -31.84 4.13 -12.37
C ALA A 898 -31.16 4.22 -10.99
N PHE A 899 -31.94 4.49 -9.95
CA PHE A 899 -31.50 4.54 -8.55
C PHE A 899 -31.80 3.23 -7.77
N ALA A 900 -31.98 2.12 -8.48
CA ALA A 900 -32.20 0.81 -7.84
C ALA A 900 -30.91 0.28 -7.17
N PRO A 901 -31.02 -0.62 -6.17
CA PRO A 901 -29.87 -1.34 -5.62
C PRO A 901 -29.00 -2.00 -6.69
N GLY A 902 -27.69 -1.98 -6.50
CA GLY A 902 -26.69 -2.49 -7.45
C GLY A 902 -26.30 -1.50 -8.55
N ARG A 903 -27.00 -0.37 -8.69
CA ARG A 903 -26.64 0.70 -9.65
C ARG A 903 -25.58 1.62 -9.05
N THR A 904 -24.78 2.22 -9.93
CA THR A 904 -23.80 3.24 -9.57
C THR A 904 -24.45 4.62 -9.57
N LEU A 905 -24.20 5.40 -8.51
CA LEU A 905 -24.59 6.78 -8.33
C LEU A 905 -23.34 7.66 -8.31
N ARG A 906 -23.32 8.71 -9.12
CA ARG A 906 -22.34 9.79 -8.99
C ARG A 906 -22.93 10.91 -8.15
N ILE A 907 -22.20 11.36 -7.14
CA ILE A 907 -22.53 12.55 -6.34
C ILE A 907 -21.48 13.62 -6.64
N TYR A 908 -21.89 14.83 -6.96
CA TYR A 908 -20.98 15.88 -7.40
C TYR A 908 -21.48 17.30 -7.16
N ASN A 909 -20.55 18.23 -7.11
CA ASN A 909 -20.74 19.68 -7.15
C ASN A 909 -19.69 20.31 -8.06
N ALA A 910 -19.50 21.64 -8.02
CA ALA A 910 -18.58 22.34 -8.93
C ALA A 910 -17.10 21.93 -8.78
N GLU A 911 -16.71 21.43 -7.61
CA GLU A 911 -15.29 21.15 -7.29
C GLU A 911 -15.03 19.67 -7.00
N ARG A 912 -16.05 18.90 -6.59
CA ARG A 912 -15.90 17.48 -6.21
C ARG A 912 -16.88 16.56 -6.88
N THR A 913 -16.44 15.33 -7.09
CA THR A 913 -17.25 14.22 -7.59
C THR A 913 -16.83 12.93 -6.88
N GLY A 914 -17.74 11.96 -6.79
CA GLY A 914 -17.40 10.59 -6.41
C GLY A 914 -18.48 9.59 -6.82
N LEU A 915 -18.07 8.37 -7.15
CA LEU A 915 -18.96 7.25 -7.44
C LEU A 915 -19.24 6.39 -6.20
N PHE A 916 -20.49 5.96 -6.08
CA PHE A 916 -21.01 5.12 -4.99
C PHE A 916 -21.89 4.02 -5.57
N ARG A 917 -21.95 2.87 -4.91
CA ARG A 917 -22.94 1.83 -5.22
C ARG A 917 -24.16 2.00 -4.33
N ILE A 918 -25.35 1.94 -4.91
CA ILE A 918 -26.61 1.95 -4.17
C ILE A 918 -26.83 0.56 -3.58
N VAL A 919 -26.94 0.46 -2.26
CA VAL A 919 -27.19 -0.78 -1.52
C VAL A 919 -28.70 -0.99 -1.30
N ALA A 920 -29.41 0.08 -0.99
CA ALA A 920 -30.86 0.06 -0.77
C ALA A 920 -31.49 1.36 -1.29
N ALA A 921 -32.76 1.27 -1.69
CA ALA A 921 -33.54 2.43 -2.11
C ALA A 921 -34.96 2.32 -1.54
N LYS A 922 -35.45 3.38 -0.87
CA LYS A 922 -36.78 3.43 -0.26
C LYS A 922 -37.44 4.78 -0.50
N ARG A 923 -38.70 4.75 -0.98
CA ARG A 923 -39.50 5.97 -1.18
C ARG A 923 -40.24 6.33 0.10
N GLU A 924 -40.12 7.60 0.50
CA GLU A 924 -40.83 8.17 1.65
C GLU A 924 -41.40 9.53 1.24
N GLY A 925 -42.72 9.59 1.00
CA GLY A 925 -43.37 10.76 0.42
C GLY A 925 -42.79 11.12 -0.96
N SER A 926 -42.36 12.37 -1.12
CA SER A 926 -41.75 12.89 -2.35
C SER A 926 -40.27 12.53 -2.50
N LEU A 927 -39.61 12.07 -1.43
CA LEU A 927 -38.17 11.80 -1.41
C LEU A 927 -37.88 10.32 -1.69
N LEU A 928 -36.72 10.09 -2.31
CA LEU A 928 -36.13 8.76 -2.45
C LEU A 928 -34.89 8.67 -1.58
N TRP A 929 -34.94 7.87 -0.53
CA TRP A 929 -33.80 7.57 0.32
C TRP A 929 -32.95 6.46 -0.32
N LEU A 930 -31.66 6.71 -0.47
CA LEU A 930 -30.67 5.78 -0.98
C LEU A 930 -29.65 5.48 0.13
N THR A 931 -29.38 4.21 0.38
CA THR A 931 -28.25 3.77 1.21
C THR A 931 -27.06 3.49 0.29
N LEU A 932 -25.91 4.06 0.60
CA LEU A 932 -24.67 3.93 -0.16
C LEU A 932 -23.73 2.92 0.52
N ASP A 933 -22.87 2.29 -0.28
CA ASP A 933 -21.95 1.25 0.15
C ASP A 933 -20.77 1.76 0.97
N LYS A 934 -20.35 3.01 0.76
CA LYS A 934 -19.18 3.63 1.42
C LYS A 934 -19.55 4.89 2.19
N THR A 935 -18.74 5.23 3.19
CA THR A 935 -18.90 6.44 3.99
C THR A 935 -18.64 7.72 3.18
N ALA A 936 -19.24 8.82 3.62
CA ALA A 936 -18.90 10.15 3.12
C ALA A 936 -17.67 10.76 3.83
N LEU A 937 -17.17 10.14 4.91
CA LEU A 937 -16.11 10.72 5.73
C LEU A 937 -14.80 10.82 4.93
N LEU A 938 -14.28 12.04 4.78
CA LEU A 938 -12.99 12.30 4.15
C LEU A 938 -11.87 12.39 5.17
N ALA A 939 -12.07 13.19 6.22
CA ALA A 939 -11.06 13.46 7.24
C ALA A 939 -11.70 13.88 8.56
N GLN A 940 -10.93 13.81 9.63
CA GLN A 940 -11.33 14.20 10.98
C GLN A 940 -10.15 14.81 11.74
N GLY A 941 -10.43 15.80 12.59
CA GLY A 941 -9.41 16.35 13.49
C GLY A 941 -9.93 17.36 14.50
N PRO A 942 -9.19 17.60 15.59
CA PRO A 942 -9.52 18.61 16.60
C PRO A 942 -9.22 20.02 16.09
N VAL A 943 -10.17 20.94 16.27
CA VAL A 943 -9.97 22.36 15.95
C VAL A 943 -9.14 23.02 17.04
N THR A 944 -7.92 23.42 16.68
CA THR A 944 -6.96 24.05 17.60
C THR A 944 -6.95 25.58 17.51
N LYS A 945 -7.36 26.12 16.36
CA LYS A 945 -7.39 27.56 16.10
C LYS A 945 -8.48 27.90 15.08
N VAL A 946 -9.02 29.10 15.15
CA VAL A 946 -9.94 29.65 14.15
C VAL A 946 -9.56 31.08 13.79
N ALA A 947 -9.95 31.52 12.60
CA ALA A 947 -9.83 32.88 12.11
C ALA A 947 -11.02 33.18 11.18
N GLU A 948 -11.22 34.43 10.76
CA GLU A 948 -12.29 34.75 9.82
C GLU A 948 -12.16 33.89 8.54
N GLY A 949 -13.21 33.15 8.21
CA GLY A 949 -13.28 32.27 7.03
C GLY A 949 -12.34 31.06 7.02
N SER A 950 -11.64 30.72 8.11
CA SER A 950 -10.74 29.55 8.16
C SER A 950 -10.51 28.99 9.56
N LEU A 951 -9.99 27.75 9.64
CA LEU A 951 -9.62 27.11 10.89
C LEU A 951 -8.45 26.16 10.74
N TRP A 952 -7.84 25.75 11.86
CA TRP A 952 -6.74 24.78 11.89
C TRP A 952 -7.17 23.52 12.61
N LEU A 953 -6.84 22.38 12.00
CA LEU A 953 -6.89 21.09 12.64
C LEU A 953 -5.52 20.74 13.20
N GLY A 954 -5.48 20.33 14.46
CA GLY A 954 -4.25 19.93 15.17
C GLY A 954 -3.66 18.60 14.70
N VAL A 955 -3.88 18.23 13.44
CA VAL A 955 -3.47 16.96 12.85
C VAL A 955 -3.13 17.15 11.37
N PRO A 956 -2.23 16.32 10.82
CA PRO A 956 -2.03 16.23 9.38
C PRO A 956 -3.24 15.56 8.72
N LEU A 957 -3.75 16.18 7.66
CA LEU A 957 -4.66 15.55 6.72
C LEU A 957 -3.83 15.03 5.54
N THR A 958 -3.58 13.72 5.49
CA THR A 958 -2.64 13.09 4.54
C THR A 958 -2.89 13.45 3.09
N PHE A 959 -4.16 13.56 2.68
CA PHE A 959 -4.54 13.92 1.30
C PHE A 959 -4.52 15.43 1.00
N ALA A 960 -4.23 16.30 1.98
CA ALA A 960 -4.21 17.75 1.75
C ALA A 960 -2.99 18.15 0.93
N ASN A 961 -3.23 18.62 -0.28
CA ASN A 961 -2.19 18.88 -1.28
C ASN A 961 -2.00 20.37 -1.62
N SER A 962 -2.76 21.27 -0.99
CA SER A 962 -2.60 22.71 -1.15
C SER A 962 -1.57 23.28 -0.16
N SER A 963 -1.17 24.53 -0.39
CA SER A 963 -0.28 25.29 0.51
C SER A 963 -0.79 26.71 0.72
N VAL A 964 -0.06 27.52 1.51
CA VAL A 964 -0.34 28.94 1.71
C VAL A 964 0.80 29.78 1.14
N ASP A 965 0.47 30.93 0.55
CA ASP A 965 1.47 31.92 0.11
C ASP A 965 2.00 32.78 1.28
N GLU A 966 2.96 33.66 1.00
CA GLU A 966 3.56 34.57 1.99
C GLU A 966 2.54 35.52 2.64
N GLN A 967 1.39 35.73 2.00
CA GLN A 967 0.29 36.55 2.50
C GLN A 967 -0.80 35.73 3.21
N GLY A 968 -0.57 34.42 3.41
CA GLY A 968 -1.49 33.50 4.10
C GLY A 968 -2.69 33.08 3.25
N ARG A 969 -2.65 33.28 1.93
CA ARG A 969 -3.75 32.91 1.02
C ARG A 969 -3.53 31.48 0.52
N LEU A 970 -4.63 30.76 0.34
CA LEU A 970 -4.62 29.41 -0.19
C LEU A 970 -4.07 29.39 -1.62
N LYS A 971 -3.03 28.58 -1.83
CA LYS A 971 -2.50 28.20 -3.13
C LYS A 971 -2.92 26.75 -3.42
N PRO A 972 -3.81 26.51 -4.40
CA PRO A 972 -4.27 25.17 -4.72
C PRO A 972 -3.12 24.20 -5.04
N GLY A 973 -3.30 22.95 -4.62
CA GLY A 973 -2.43 21.86 -4.99
C GLY A 973 -2.43 21.57 -6.49
N ARG A 974 -1.41 20.83 -6.94
CA ARG A 974 -1.36 20.36 -8.34
C ARG A 974 -2.50 19.34 -8.56
N GLY A 975 -3.23 19.49 -9.66
CA GLY A 975 -4.37 18.64 -10.04
C GLY A 975 -5.72 19.07 -9.42
N GLY A 976 -5.72 20.14 -8.61
CA GLY A 976 -6.87 20.57 -7.81
C GLY A 976 -6.63 20.32 -6.32
N ASP A 977 -7.55 20.78 -5.47
CA ASP A 977 -7.47 20.59 -4.02
C ASP A 977 -8.34 19.39 -3.58
N ALA A 978 -7.72 18.44 -2.88
CA ALA A 978 -8.35 17.19 -2.47
C ALA A 978 -9.63 17.35 -1.62
N PHE A 979 -9.78 18.50 -0.95
CA PHE A 979 -10.90 18.84 -0.04
C PHE A 979 -11.79 19.99 -0.56
N ALA A 980 -11.44 20.67 -1.65
CA ALA A 980 -12.26 21.73 -2.26
C ALA A 980 -13.63 21.23 -2.72
N GLY A 981 -14.71 21.78 -2.17
CA GLY A 981 -16.10 21.35 -2.40
C GLY A 981 -16.70 20.46 -1.30
N SER A 982 -15.96 20.17 -0.23
CA SER A 982 -16.38 19.24 0.83
C SER A 982 -17.19 19.99 1.89
N ARG A 983 -17.79 19.28 2.84
CA ARG A 983 -18.55 19.89 3.95
C ARG A 983 -17.77 19.77 5.25
N LEU A 984 -17.44 20.91 5.83
CA LEU A 984 -16.94 21.01 7.19
C LEU A 984 -18.12 20.91 8.17
N GLY A 985 -18.13 19.90 9.03
CA GLY A 985 -19.17 19.71 10.04
C GLY A 985 -20.54 19.34 9.46
N GLU A 986 -21.58 19.46 10.29
CA GLU A 986 -22.91 18.92 10.01
C GLU A 986 -24.04 19.90 10.35
N GLY A 987 -25.25 19.61 9.87
CA GLY A 987 -26.44 20.41 10.14
C GLY A 987 -26.32 21.87 9.73
N LYS A 988 -26.89 22.78 10.53
CA LYS A 988 -26.89 24.24 10.24
C LYS A 988 -25.49 24.88 10.31
N ALA A 989 -24.56 24.24 11.00
CA ALA A 989 -23.17 24.71 11.10
C ALA A 989 -22.33 24.28 9.89
N ALA A 990 -22.81 23.37 9.04
CA ALA A 990 -22.04 22.87 7.90
C ALA A 990 -21.58 24.01 6.98
N ARG A 991 -20.31 23.98 6.55
CA ARG A 991 -19.72 24.95 5.61
C ARG A 991 -19.05 24.27 4.44
N MET A 992 -19.11 24.89 3.26
CA MET A 992 -18.34 24.45 2.10
C MET A 992 -16.86 24.79 2.30
N VAL A 993 -15.99 23.81 2.03
CA VAL A 993 -14.53 23.97 2.07
C VAL A 993 -14.04 24.44 0.71
N ARG A 994 -13.26 25.52 0.69
CA ARG A 994 -12.54 26.01 -0.49
C ARG A 994 -11.27 25.20 -0.77
N GLY A 995 -10.62 24.74 0.29
CA GLY A 995 -9.45 23.88 0.21
C GLY A 995 -8.73 23.74 1.54
N VAL A 996 -7.74 22.85 1.60
CA VAL A 996 -6.97 22.57 2.81
C VAL A 996 -5.49 22.59 2.50
N ALA A 997 -4.76 23.48 3.17
CA ALA A 997 -3.30 23.46 3.14
C ALA A 997 -2.76 22.43 4.15
N GLY A 998 -1.91 21.52 3.66
CA GLY A 998 -1.31 20.46 4.46
C GLY A 998 -0.15 20.94 5.34
N GLY A 999 0.15 20.18 6.38
CA GLY A 999 1.22 20.43 7.35
C GLY A 999 1.05 19.57 8.60
N GLU A 1000 1.91 19.74 9.62
CA GLU A 1000 1.73 19.12 10.95
C GLU A 1000 0.38 19.50 11.56
N THR A 1001 -0.07 20.72 11.28
CA THR A 1001 -1.47 21.14 11.43
C THR A 1001 -2.01 21.47 10.05
N SER A 1002 -3.30 21.17 9.84
CA SER A 1002 -3.94 21.39 8.55
C SER A 1002 -4.81 22.64 8.57
N HIS A 1003 -4.59 23.56 7.63
CA HIS A 1003 -5.30 24.83 7.56
C HIS A 1003 -6.46 24.74 6.56
N VAL A 1004 -7.68 24.74 7.08
CA VAL A 1004 -8.92 24.62 6.33
C VAL A 1004 -9.45 26.00 5.97
N PHE A 1005 -9.66 26.25 4.68
CA PHE A 1005 -10.26 27.49 4.17
C PHE A 1005 -11.71 27.25 3.76
N LEU A 1006 -12.60 28.14 4.18
CA LEU A 1006 -14.02 28.10 3.83
C LEU A 1006 -14.28 28.86 2.52
N THR A 1007 -15.30 28.44 1.77
CA THR A 1007 -15.72 29.13 0.54
C THR A 1007 -16.35 30.48 0.86
N GLU A 1008 -17.17 30.54 1.91
CA GLU A 1008 -17.82 31.78 2.36
C GLU A 1008 -17.08 32.36 3.58
N PRO A 1009 -16.91 33.68 3.66
CA PRO A 1009 -16.31 34.33 4.83
C PRO A 1009 -17.27 34.19 6.02
N VAL A 1010 -16.82 33.48 7.06
CA VAL A 1010 -17.56 33.32 8.32
C VAL A 1010 -16.83 34.10 9.42
N PRO A 1011 -17.52 34.97 10.18
CA PRO A 1011 -16.89 35.71 11.27
C PRO A 1011 -16.22 34.77 12.28
N GLN A 1012 -15.02 35.14 12.74
CA GLN A 1012 -14.23 34.34 13.70
C GLN A 1012 -15.06 33.95 14.94
N ALA A 1013 -15.79 34.89 15.55
CA ALA A 1013 -16.60 34.63 16.74
C ALA A 1013 -17.70 33.56 16.53
N THR A 1014 -18.19 33.41 15.28
CA THR A 1014 -19.12 32.33 14.93
C THR A 1014 -18.41 30.99 14.86
N LEU A 1015 -17.23 30.94 14.25
CA LEU A 1015 -16.42 29.71 14.19
C LEU A 1015 -15.93 29.28 15.58
N GLU A 1016 -15.59 30.22 16.46
CA GLU A 1016 -15.24 29.95 17.85
C GLU A 1016 -16.38 29.23 18.57
N ARG A 1017 -17.59 29.81 18.52
CA ARG A 1017 -18.78 29.23 19.13
C ARG A 1017 -19.14 27.85 18.55
N GLU A 1018 -19.00 27.69 17.24
CA GLU A 1018 -19.46 26.49 16.53
C GLU A 1018 -18.45 25.34 16.60
N PHE A 1019 -17.15 25.62 16.57
CA PHE A 1019 -16.12 24.60 16.33
C PHE A 1019 -14.93 24.58 17.30
N ALA A 1020 -14.63 25.65 18.04
CA ALA A 1020 -13.40 25.68 18.86
C ALA A 1020 -13.37 24.54 19.90
N GLY A 1021 -12.24 23.85 20.00
CA GLY A 1021 -12.03 22.74 20.92
C GLY A 1021 -12.80 21.46 20.58
N LYS A 1022 -13.50 21.41 19.45
CA LYS A 1022 -14.24 20.23 19.00
C LYS A 1022 -13.44 19.42 17.98
N VAL A 1023 -13.67 18.11 17.96
CA VAL A 1023 -13.29 17.26 16.84
C VAL A 1023 -14.35 17.42 15.75
N ILE A 1024 -13.91 17.74 14.53
CA ILE A 1024 -14.80 17.97 13.40
C ILE A 1024 -14.51 16.99 12.26
N ASN A 1025 -15.54 16.73 11.45
CA ASN A 1025 -15.48 15.88 10.26
C ASN A 1025 -15.49 16.74 8.99
N LEU A 1026 -14.78 16.28 7.97
CA LEU A 1026 -14.94 16.73 6.58
C LEU A 1026 -15.66 15.64 5.79
N TRP A 1027 -16.73 16.02 5.08
CA TRP A 1027 -17.60 15.10 4.34
C TRP A 1027 -17.54 15.33 2.82
N GLN A 1028 -17.54 14.24 2.06
CA GLN A 1028 -17.48 14.20 0.59
C GLN A 1028 -18.60 15.00 -0.07
N TYR A 1029 -19.79 14.97 0.49
CA TYR A 1029 -20.99 15.61 -0.04
C TYR A 1029 -21.86 16.12 1.09
N GLY A 1030 -22.82 16.99 0.78
CA GLY A 1030 -23.90 17.39 1.68
C GLY A 1030 -25.17 17.83 0.95
N PRO A 1031 -26.16 18.39 1.67
CA PRO A 1031 -27.36 18.94 1.04
C PRO A 1031 -27.01 19.98 -0.03
N GLY A 1032 -27.78 19.97 -1.12
CA GLY A 1032 -27.58 20.81 -2.31
C GLY A 1032 -26.66 20.21 -3.37
N ASP A 1033 -25.86 19.19 -3.06
CA ASP A 1033 -25.04 18.51 -4.06
C ASP A 1033 -25.92 17.71 -5.03
N ARG A 1034 -25.45 17.57 -6.28
CA ARG A 1034 -26.17 16.90 -7.36
C ARG A 1034 -25.88 15.42 -7.37
N VAL A 1035 -26.84 14.63 -7.85
CA VAL A 1035 -26.66 13.22 -8.08
C VAL A 1035 -27.04 12.86 -9.52
N GLU A 1036 -26.34 11.90 -10.11
CA GLU A 1036 -26.68 11.32 -11.41
C GLU A 1036 -26.40 9.82 -11.47
N ALA A 1037 -27.22 9.09 -12.21
CA ALA A 1037 -27.03 7.67 -12.51
C ALA A 1037 -27.33 7.41 -13.99
N ALA A 1038 -26.44 6.71 -14.68
CA ALA A 1038 -26.67 6.33 -16.07
C ALA A 1038 -27.83 5.34 -16.17
N ARG A 1039 -28.79 5.65 -17.05
CA ARG A 1039 -29.89 4.75 -17.37
C ARG A 1039 -29.37 3.64 -18.28
N VAL A 1040 -29.98 2.46 -18.17
CA VAL A 1040 -29.66 1.30 -19.00
C VAL A 1040 -30.93 0.83 -19.70
N ARG A 1041 -30.81 0.53 -21.00
CA ARG A 1041 -31.87 -0.07 -21.79
C ARG A 1041 -31.32 -1.31 -22.46
N VAL A 1042 -31.99 -2.44 -22.22
CA VAL A 1042 -31.72 -3.71 -22.87
C VAL A 1042 -32.89 -4.02 -23.78
N SER A 1043 -32.62 -4.31 -25.04
CA SER A 1043 -33.63 -4.81 -25.98
C SER A 1043 -33.21 -6.20 -26.46
N LYS A 1044 -34.06 -7.20 -26.20
CA LYS A 1044 -33.97 -8.52 -26.84
C LYS A 1044 -34.93 -8.48 -28.05
N PRO A 1045 -34.45 -8.60 -29.29
CA PRO A 1045 -35.35 -8.60 -30.44
C PRO A 1045 -36.33 -9.77 -30.30
N GLN A 1046 -37.62 -9.46 -30.40
CA GLN A 1046 -38.70 -10.44 -30.33
C GLN A 1046 -38.47 -11.53 -31.37
N VAL A 1047 -38.54 -12.80 -30.95
CA VAL A 1047 -38.69 -13.93 -31.86
C VAL A 1047 -40.00 -13.69 -32.59
N ARG A 1048 -39.94 -13.40 -33.89
CA ARG A 1048 -41.09 -13.59 -34.78
C ARG A 1048 -40.94 -14.92 -35.46
#